data_AF-A0A182PSS1-F1
#
_entry.id   AF-A0A182PSS1-F1
#
_cell.length_a   1.000
_cell.length_b   1.000
_cell.length_c   1.000
_cell.angle_alpha   90.00
_cell.angle_beta   90.00
_cell.angle_gamma   90.00
#
_symmetry.space_group_name_H-M   'P 1'
#
loop_
_entity.id
_entity.type
_entity.pdbx_description
1 polymer ?
#
loop_
_entity_poly.entity_id
_entity_poly.type
_entity_poly.pdbx_seq_one_letter_code
_entity_poly.pdbx_strand_id
1 'polypeptide(L)'
;MDDNAELEDDCREKFPSVGPLLASKLEGFCNRKFLLKRLPILRWLPTYEANFLVEDIVAGLSVGLTVIPQGIAFAVMANLEPQYGLYSAFMGCFVYCVFGSCKDLTIGPTAIMALMVQVYVGSLGADFAVLLTFLTGCIILMLGLLNLGFLVQFISMPVTAGFTSAAAITIASGQVKSLLGLPGRSNEFVDSWINVYEHIEQTKIWDALLGFATIGVLLVLRSLRGKWSSIGKYLALSRNAVVVIGGAALAYYFSTKDCKPFSLTGTVTPGLPPLKLPPFTTELNNQTLVFSEMTSKLGSSIIALPLIAILETIAIVKAFSKGKSIDATQELVALGMCNIFGSLVSSMPITASFTRTAVNNNSGVRTPLGGIVTGILVLLSLGLLTDTFYFIPKSVLAGVMIAAMFFMIEFHAAVEIWRTKKVDIIPFIVTLVSCLLLGLEYGMLIGIALNICFVLYMTSRPSIDQAFVRTSSGIEAMVVKPDQSLIYSSIEYLKHEIVKRTDKTQVATVIIDGSNVSYVDSTAAKIFSSIIEELALRGRTVLLWNWNRSVRCTLIRLNKEQFYSLFKNGGLEQLDKEICSENEDISESFPQPSQLISTCCRGICTRKQLLKRFPILQWLPTYKAEYLIDDIVAGLSVALTVIPQGIAYAAVANLDPQYGLYSAFMGCFIYCIIGSCKDVTIGPTAILSLMVNAHVGNSGPEFAILSAFITGCVILMLGILNLGFLVQFISFPVTVGFTSAAAITIASGQMKSLLGISGQSNEFLDSWINVFEHIQDIRLWDSVLGLATIIGLVLLMQMKNLKGNKFWRLFGKYATLSRNAIAVISGTLLAYGLSAVGNSQPFLLIGNVTPGLPPIHLPPFSTTIDEQSYSFSDMIATLGTSIITLPLIAILESVAIAKAFSKGKAVDATQEMIALGVSNIAGSFVSSMPVTGSFTRSAVNSNSGVRTPLGGVTTGIVVLLALGLLTESFYYIPKASLAGVIIAAMLFMIEFQAAAEIWRTKRVDIIPMMCTLVACLLLGLEYGMIVGIGTNVCIALYQISRPTIESVLLTIDGNKALILQPDQSLVYSSAEYLKHQVLKKASMHECLFIVLDGTHISSVDTTVAKVLGSMTQDLTDSNRKIVYWKWSHTAKCALLRMKKDLFQNVFRQEENIDLIIKEFICLKQQSLTREEV
;
A
#
# COMPACT_ATOMS: atom_id res chain seq x y z
N MET A 1 18.68 14.72 42.59
CA MET A 1 17.39 13.99 42.55
C MET A 1 16.26 14.90 42.09
N ASP A 2 16.32 16.22 42.33
CA ASP A 2 15.26 17.16 41.92
C ASP A 2 15.19 17.47 40.40
N ASP A 3 16.31 17.51 39.66
CA ASP A 3 16.28 17.73 38.19
C ASP A 3 15.60 16.59 37.39
N ASN A 4 15.45 15.41 38.00
CA ASN A 4 14.81 14.26 37.34
C ASN A 4 13.28 14.33 37.34
N ALA A 5 12.68 15.09 38.26
CA ALA A 5 11.22 15.17 38.41
C ALA A 5 10.59 16.18 37.43
N GLU A 6 11.24 17.32 37.20
CA GLU A 6 10.77 18.34 36.24
C GLU A 6 10.83 17.83 34.78
N LEU A 7 11.87 17.06 34.43
CA LEU A 7 12.01 16.42 33.11
C LEU A 7 11.00 15.27 32.86
N GLU A 8 10.57 14.57 33.91
CA GLU A 8 9.57 13.50 33.80
C GLU A 8 8.17 14.01 33.48
N ASP A 9 7.79 15.19 33.98
CA ASP A 9 6.54 15.85 33.58
C ASP A 9 6.64 16.48 32.18
N ASP A 10 7.82 16.98 31.78
CA ASP A 10 8.06 17.61 30.48
C ASP A 10 8.10 16.61 29.31
N CYS A 11 8.53 15.37 29.56
CA CYS A 11 8.50 14.28 28.58
C CYS A 11 7.26 13.39 28.70
N ARG A 12 6.13 13.80 29.31
CA ARG A 12 4.87 13.02 29.21
C ARG A 12 4.15 13.26 27.87
N GLU A 13 3.83 12.17 27.15
CA GLU A 13 3.03 12.27 25.93
C GLU A 13 1.56 12.56 26.30
N LYS A 14 1.06 13.75 25.96
CA LYS A 14 -0.37 14.04 26.03
C LYS A 14 -1.04 13.34 24.86
N PHE A 15 -1.93 12.38 25.15
CA PHE A 15 -2.79 11.79 24.13
C PHE A 15 -3.53 12.94 23.42
N PRO A 16 -3.65 12.98 22.08
CA PRO A 16 -4.62 13.85 21.45
C PRO A 16 -5.98 13.42 22.00
N SER A 17 -6.54 14.19 22.91
CA SER A 17 -7.70 13.79 23.70
C SER A 17 -8.85 13.45 22.74
N VAL A 18 -9.08 12.15 22.50
CA VAL A 18 -9.98 11.67 21.45
C VAL A 18 -11.41 12.12 21.75
N GLY A 19 -11.78 12.16 23.03
CA GLY A 19 -13.03 12.74 23.53
C GLY A 19 -13.24 14.19 23.09
N PRO A 20 -12.37 15.15 23.47
CA PRO A 20 -12.43 16.53 22.99
C PRO A 20 -12.20 16.72 21.48
N LEU A 21 -11.56 15.78 20.77
CA LEU A 21 -11.33 15.87 19.32
C LEU A 21 -12.55 15.38 18.51
N LEU A 22 -13.28 14.39 19.03
CA LEU A 22 -14.62 14.01 18.57
C LEU A 22 -15.67 15.02 19.02
N ALA A 23 -15.62 15.48 20.27
CA ALA A 23 -16.52 16.49 20.81
C ALA A 23 -16.30 17.85 20.13
N SER A 24 -15.07 18.31 19.86
CA SER A 24 -14.83 19.54 19.08
C SER A 24 -15.16 19.40 17.59
N LYS A 25 -15.11 18.18 17.03
CA LYS A 25 -15.63 17.90 15.68
C LYS A 25 -17.16 17.87 15.65
N LEU A 26 -17.81 17.40 16.71
CA LEU A 26 -19.28 17.35 16.88
C LEU A 26 -19.86 18.72 17.27
N GLU A 27 -19.23 19.47 18.18
CA GLU A 27 -19.54 20.86 18.50
C GLU A 27 -19.21 21.79 17.32
N GLY A 28 -18.20 21.43 16.52
CA GLY A 28 -17.83 22.13 15.29
C GLY A 28 -18.82 21.98 14.13
N PHE A 29 -19.77 21.04 14.20
CA PHE A 29 -20.77 20.79 13.14
C PHE A 29 -21.69 22.01 12.93
N CYS A 30 -21.89 22.83 13.96
CA CYS A 30 -22.69 24.08 13.90
C CYS A 30 -21.84 25.35 13.78
N ASN A 31 -20.51 25.25 13.64
CA ASN A 31 -19.66 26.43 13.48
C ASN A 31 -19.78 27.00 12.05
N ARG A 32 -20.02 28.31 11.91
CA ARG A 32 -20.16 29.00 10.60
C ARG A 32 -19.03 28.67 9.63
N LYS A 33 -17.79 28.52 10.11
CA LYS A 33 -16.63 28.14 9.28
C LYS A 33 -16.73 26.72 8.71
N PHE A 34 -17.30 25.78 9.46
CA PHE A 34 -17.49 24.40 9.02
C PHE A 34 -18.62 24.32 7.99
N LEU A 35 -19.75 24.99 8.25
CA LEU A 35 -20.86 25.10 7.29
C LEU A 35 -20.44 25.74 5.97
N LEU A 36 -19.69 26.86 6.01
CA LEU A 36 -19.12 27.49 4.81
C LEU A 36 -18.14 26.59 4.05
N LYS A 37 -17.50 25.64 4.74
CA LYS A 37 -16.56 24.69 4.13
C LYS A 37 -17.28 23.50 3.47
N ARG A 38 -18.32 22.96 4.12
CA ARG A 38 -19.07 21.78 3.67
C ARG A 38 -20.22 22.09 2.71
N LEU A 39 -20.72 23.32 2.71
CA LEU A 39 -21.72 23.84 1.78
C LEU A 39 -21.15 25.04 1.00
N PRO A 40 -20.34 24.81 -0.05
CA PRO A 40 -19.72 25.88 -0.84
C PRO A 40 -20.71 26.89 -1.43
N ILE A 41 -21.98 26.50 -1.64
CA ILE A 41 -23.05 27.42 -2.07
C ILE A 41 -23.20 28.65 -1.19
N LEU A 42 -23.01 28.51 0.12
CA LEU A 42 -23.08 29.62 1.07
C LEU A 42 -21.93 30.62 0.91
N ARG A 43 -20.85 30.23 0.20
CA ARG A 43 -19.70 31.08 -0.07
C ARG A 43 -19.81 31.81 -1.40
N TRP A 44 -20.23 31.13 -2.48
CA TRP A 44 -20.24 31.72 -3.82
C TRP A 44 -21.54 32.47 -4.14
N LEU A 45 -22.69 32.02 -3.60
CA LEU A 45 -23.99 32.64 -3.87
C LEU A 45 -24.09 34.11 -3.41
N PRO A 46 -23.57 34.50 -2.22
CA PRO A 46 -23.60 35.91 -1.80
C PRO A 46 -22.69 36.83 -2.63
N THR A 47 -21.66 36.27 -3.27
CA THR A 47 -20.71 37.00 -4.13
C THR A 47 -21.10 36.94 -5.61
N TYR A 48 -22.32 36.51 -5.93
CA TYR A 48 -22.77 36.31 -7.30
C TYR A 48 -23.14 37.64 -7.95
N GLU A 49 -22.48 37.98 -9.06
CA GLU A 49 -22.80 39.15 -9.86
C GLU A 49 -23.78 38.80 -10.99
N ALA A 50 -24.74 39.67 -11.28
CA ALA A 50 -25.74 39.43 -12.34
C ALA A 50 -25.11 39.24 -13.73
N ASN A 51 -23.92 39.80 -13.97
CA ASN A 51 -23.16 39.64 -15.20
C ASN A 51 -22.73 38.17 -15.46
N PHE A 52 -22.57 37.37 -14.41
CA PHE A 52 -22.20 35.96 -14.53
C PHE A 52 -23.34 35.08 -15.03
N LEU A 53 -24.60 35.54 -14.92
CA LEU A 53 -25.77 34.77 -15.31
C LEU A 53 -25.74 34.38 -16.80
N VAL A 54 -25.35 35.32 -17.66
CA VAL A 54 -25.29 35.09 -19.11
C VAL A 54 -24.21 34.05 -19.44
N GLU A 55 -23.04 34.16 -18.82
CA GLU A 55 -21.92 33.23 -19.04
C GLU A 55 -22.25 31.83 -18.52
N ASP A 56 -22.89 31.72 -17.35
CA ASP A 56 -23.30 30.44 -16.77
C ASP A 56 -24.46 29.79 -17.54
N ILE A 57 -25.40 30.57 -18.10
CA ILE A 57 -26.46 30.06 -18.99
C ILE A 57 -25.85 29.53 -20.29
N VAL A 58 -24.96 30.28 -20.94
CA VAL A 58 -24.31 29.85 -22.19
C VAL A 58 -23.49 28.59 -21.96
N ALA A 59 -22.74 28.52 -20.85
CA ALA A 59 -22.00 27.33 -20.46
C ALA A 59 -22.92 26.14 -20.20
N GLY A 60 -23.98 26.33 -19.42
CA GLY A 60 -24.95 25.30 -19.08
C GLY A 60 -25.72 24.75 -20.29
N LEU A 61 -26.09 25.61 -21.24
CA LEU A 61 -26.70 25.21 -22.51
C LEU A 61 -25.73 24.40 -23.38
N SER A 62 -24.47 24.86 -23.48
CA SER A 62 -23.42 24.19 -24.27
C SER A 62 -23.09 22.80 -23.72
N VAL A 63 -23.02 22.69 -22.39
CA VAL A 63 -22.81 21.41 -21.70
C VAL A 63 -24.04 20.52 -21.85
N GLY A 64 -25.26 21.02 -21.63
CA GLY A 64 -26.48 20.22 -21.76
C GLY A 64 -26.69 19.65 -23.16
N LEU A 65 -26.43 20.45 -24.20
CA LEU A 65 -26.43 20.01 -25.59
C LEU A 65 -25.39 18.91 -25.89
N THR A 66 -24.32 18.83 -25.10
CA THR A 66 -23.32 17.77 -25.19
C THR A 66 -23.70 16.54 -24.36
N VAL A 67 -24.29 16.76 -23.18
CA VAL A 67 -24.68 15.71 -22.21
C VAL A 67 -25.75 14.79 -22.76
N ILE A 68 -26.78 15.33 -23.43
CA ILE A 68 -27.93 14.55 -23.90
C ILE A 68 -27.50 13.38 -24.82
N PRO A 69 -26.80 13.60 -25.95
CA PRO A 69 -26.39 12.50 -26.82
C PRO A 69 -25.37 11.58 -26.15
N GLN A 70 -24.48 12.10 -25.30
CA GLN A 70 -23.51 11.30 -24.57
C GLN A 70 -24.17 10.37 -23.53
N GLY A 71 -25.14 10.87 -22.78
CA GLY A 71 -25.88 10.09 -21.78
C GLY A 71 -26.59 8.91 -22.41
N ILE A 72 -27.28 9.14 -23.53
CA ILE A 72 -27.92 8.08 -24.34
C ILE A 72 -26.91 7.02 -24.76
N ALA A 73 -25.75 7.44 -25.31
CA ALA A 73 -24.71 6.52 -25.74
C ALA A 73 -24.15 5.66 -24.59
N PHE A 74 -23.97 6.25 -23.41
CA PHE A 74 -23.44 5.53 -22.24
C PHE A 74 -24.47 4.56 -21.63
N ALA A 75 -25.76 4.88 -21.65
CA ALA A 75 -26.78 3.91 -21.23
C ALA A 75 -26.80 2.68 -22.13
N VAL A 76 -26.74 2.89 -23.46
CA VAL A 76 -26.65 1.80 -24.43
C VAL A 76 -25.37 0.97 -24.22
N MET A 77 -24.26 1.61 -23.87
CA MET A 77 -23.02 0.93 -23.51
C MET A 77 -23.16 0.09 -22.23
N ALA A 78 -23.87 0.60 -21.21
CA ALA A 78 -24.16 -0.10 -19.96
C ALA A 78 -25.20 -1.23 -20.09
N ASN A 79 -25.70 -1.50 -21.30
CA ASN A 79 -26.82 -2.41 -21.56
C ASN A 79 -28.12 -2.00 -20.83
N LEU A 80 -28.29 -0.69 -20.59
CA LEU A 80 -29.49 -0.08 -20.07
C LEU A 80 -30.29 0.59 -21.20
N GLU A 81 -31.57 0.82 -20.95
CA GLU A 81 -32.40 1.60 -21.86
C GLU A 81 -31.90 3.06 -21.93
N PRO A 82 -31.98 3.74 -23.09
CA PRO A 82 -31.42 5.08 -23.31
C PRO A 82 -31.79 6.13 -22.25
N GLN A 83 -33.00 6.06 -21.67
CA GLN A 83 -33.44 7.04 -20.69
C GLN A 83 -32.67 6.98 -19.37
N TYR A 84 -32.12 5.83 -18.96
CA TYR A 84 -31.28 5.73 -17.75
C TYR A 84 -30.04 6.64 -17.83
N GLY A 85 -29.53 6.86 -19.04
CA GLY A 85 -28.43 7.78 -19.29
C GLY A 85 -28.82 9.24 -19.09
N LEU A 86 -30.04 9.60 -19.46
CA LEU A 86 -30.59 10.94 -19.23
C LEU A 86 -31.00 11.13 -17.77
N TYR A 87 -31.53 10.10 -17.10
CA TYR A 87 -31.81 10.12 -15.65
C TYR A 87 -30.53 10.39 -14.84
N SER A 88 -29.42 9.79 -15.27
CA SER A 88 -28.12 9.99 -14.65
C SER A 88 -27.50 11.38 -14.93
N ALA A 89 -28.01 12.10 -15.92
CA ALA A 89 -27.38 13.32 -16.41
C ALA A 89 -27.81 14.62 -15.71
N PHE A 90 -28.94 14.63 -14.99
CA PHE A 90 -29.49 15.87 -14.41
C PHE A 90 -29.29 16.00 -12.89
N MET A 91 -29.58 14.95 -12.11
CA MET A 91 -29.62 15.05 -10.65
C MET A 91 -28.24 15.40 -10.05
N GLY A 92 -27.18 14.80 -10.59
CA GLY A 92 -25.80 15.14 -10.20
C GLY A 92 -25.47 16.62 -10.40
N CYS A 93 -26.00 17.27 -11.44
CA CYS A 93 -25.77 18.68 -11.69
C CYS A 93 -26.44 19.58 -10.63
N PHE A 94 -27.65 19.23 -10.17
CA PHE A 94 -28.33 19.97 -9.10
C PHE A 94 -27.62 19.83 -7.76
N VAL A 95 -27.27 18.60 -7.39
CA VAL A 95 -26.61 18.31 -6.11
C VAL A 95 -25.21 18.91 -6.08
N TYR A 96 -24.46 18.81 -7.18
CA TYR A 96 -23.11 19.38 -7.27
C TYR A 96 -23.10 20.90 -7.16
N CYS A 97 -24.15 21.60 -7.59
CA CYS A 97 -24.27 23.05 -7.42
C CYS A 97 -24.24 23.47 -5.93
N VAL A 98 -24.80 22.62 -5.05
CA VAL A 98 -24.89 22.85 -3.60
C VAL A 98 -23.58 22.46 -2.88
N PHE A 99 -23.05 21.28 -3.19
CA PHE A 99 -21.94 20.67 -2.44
C PHE A 99 -20.56 20.80 -3.12
N GLY A 100 -20.51 21.04 -4.42
CA GLY A 100 -19.27 21.07 -5.21
C GLY A 100 -18.41 22.30 -4.95
N SER A 101 -17.09 22.15 -4.96
CA SER A 101 -16.15 23.26 -4.74
C SER A 101 -15.52 23.80 -6.03
N CYS A 102 -15.43 22.97 -7.07
CA CYS A 102 -14.89 23.35 -8.37
C CYS A 102 -15.98 23.78 -9.35
N LYS A 103 -15.91 25.03 -9.86
CA LYS A 103 -16.89 25.60 -10.79
C LYS A 103 -16.87 24.99 -12.20
N ASP A 104 -15.72 24.49 -12.64
CA ASP A 104 -15.54 24.01 -14.01
C ASP A 104 -16.09 22.58 -14.18
N LEU A 105 -16.21 21.84 -13.08
CA LEU A 105 -16.59 20.43 -13.05
C LEU A 105 -18.06 20.21 -13.42
N THR A 106 -18.32 19.15 -14.17
CA THR A 106 -19.67 18.74 -14.58
C THR A 106 -19.86 17.24 -14.32
N ILE A 107 -20.86 16.91 -13.51
CA ILE A 107 -21.16 15.53 -13.08
C ILE A 107 -22.28 14.92 -13.94
N GLY A 108 -22.13 13.64 -14.27
CA GLY A 108 -23.14 12.85 -14.99
C GLY A 108 -22.58 11.49 -15.42
N PRO A 109 -23.25 10.75 -16.31
CA PRO A 109 -22.76 9.43 -16.73
C PRO A 109 -21.45 9.54 -17.52
N THR A 110 -20.59 8.52 -17.41
CA THR A 110 -19.33 8.38 -18.15
C THR A 110 -19.20 6.99 -18.77
N ALA A 111 -18.32 6.86 -19.77
CA ALA A 111 -18.05 5.59 -20.44
C ALA A 111 -17.52 4.52 -19.47
N ILE A 112 -16.63 4.91 -18.56
CA ILE A 112 -15.99 3.98 -17.61
C ILE A 112 -17.04 3.40 -16.67
N MET A 113 -17.89 4.24 -16.06
CA MET A 113 -18.96 3.77 -15.19
C MET A 113 -19.96 2.88 -15.93
N ALA A 114 -20.29 3.22 -17.19
CA ALA A 114 -21.18 2.42 -18.02
C ALA A 114 -20.61 1.01 -18.26
N LEU A 115 -19.33 0.88 -18.62
CA LEU A 115 -18.68 -0.41 -18.85
C LEU A 115 -18.61 -1.26 -17.58
N MET A 116 -18.30 -0.65 -16.42
CA MET A 116 -18.26 -1.38 -15.15
C MET A 116 -19.63 -1.93 -14.73
N VAL A 117 -20.68 -1.17 -14.99
CA VAL A 117 -22.06 -1.54 -14.64
C VAL A 117 -22.63 -2.57 -15.63
N GLN A 118 -22.18 -2.54 -16.88
CA GLN A 118 -22.63 -3.43 -17.95
C GLN A 118 -22.53 -4.92 -17.57
N VAL A 119 -21.46 -5.31 -16.86
CA VAL A 119 -21.21 -6.70 -16.45
C VAL A 119 -22.32 -7.23 -15.54
N TYR A 120 -22.92 -6.34 -14.74
CA TYR A 120 -24.00 -6.69 -13.82
C TYR A 120 -25.37 -6.55 -14.47
N VAL A 121 -25.60 -5.46 -15.21
CA VAL A 121 -26.90 -5.21 -15.87
C VAL A 121 -27.20 -6.25 -16.94
N GLY A 122 -26.17 -6.70 -17.67
CA GLY A 122 -26.31 -7.67 -18.75
C GLY A 122 -27.01 -8.97 -18.37
N SER A 123 -26.84 -9.43 -17.13
CA SER A 123 -27.37 -10.68 -16.61
C SER A 123 -28.37 -10.51 -15.46
N LEU A 124 -28.30 -9.40 -14.71
CA LEU A 124 -29.05 -9.19 -13.46
C LEU A 124 -30.08 -8.06 -13.53
N GLY A 125 -30.08 -7.24 -14.59
CA GLY A 125 -31.06 -6.16 -14.80
C GLY A 125 -30.68 -4.79 -14.23
N ALA A 126 -31.55 -3.81 -14.43
CA ALA A 126 -31.29 -2.39 -14.12
C ALA A 126 -31.26 -2.07 -12.62
N ASP A 127 -31.96 -2.84 -11.80
CA ASP A 127 -32.00 -2.64 -10.33
C ASP A 127 -30.61 -2.72 -9.69
N PHE A 128 -29.74 -3.59 -10.21
CA PHE A 128 -28.36 -3.72 -9.76
C PHE A 128 -27.54 -2.45 -10.03
N ALA A 129 -27.78 -1.76 -11.16
CA ALA A 129 -27.12 -0.49 -11.46
C ALA A 129 -27.52 0.60 -10.46
N VAL A 130 -28.81 0.68 -10.12
CA VAL A 130 -29.33 1.68 -9.18
C VAL A 130 -28.84 1.41 -7.76
N LEU A 131 -28.87 0.15 -7.30
CA LEU A 131 -28.35 -0.24 -6.00
C LEU A 131 -26.84 0.01 -5.90
N LEU A 132 -26.08 -0.35 -6.94
CA LEU A 132 -24.63 -0.11 -6.99
C LEU A 132 -24.31 1.39 -6.96
N THR A 133 -25.14 2.23 -7.58
CA THR A 133 -25.03 3.70 -7.50
C THR A 133 -25.21 4.20 -6.07
N PHE A 134 -26.20 3.68 -5.33
CA PHE A 134 -26.42 4.02 -3.93
C PHE A 134 -25.24 3.61 -3.04
N LEU A 135 -24.80 2.35 -3.14
CA LEU A 135 -23.67 1.82 -2.36
C LEU A 135 -22.37 2.60 -2.65
N THR A 136 -22.14 2.91 -3.93
CA THR A 136 -21.03 3.77 -4.38
C THR A 136 -21.09 5.13 -3.71
N GLY A 137 -22.26 5.78 -3.70
CA GLY A 137 -22.46 7.06 -3.02
C GLY A 137 -22.20 7.00 -1.51
N CYS A 138 -22.68 5.95 -0.83
CA CYS A 138 -22.44 5.73 0.60
C CYS A 138 -20.95 5.55 0.94
N ILE A 139 -20.23 4.74 0.17
CA ILE A 139 -18.79 4.48 0.40
C ILE A 139 -17.97 5.75 0.17
N ILE A 140 -18.23 6.47 -0.93
CA ILE A 140 -17.53 7.73 -1.22
C ILE A 140 -17.82 8.76 -0.13
N LEU A 141 -19.07 8.87 0.33
CA LEU A 141 -19.45 9.77 1.42
C LEU A 141 -18.72 9.38 2.72
N MET A 142 -18.67 8.10 3.07
CA MET A 142 -17.93 7.60 4.24
C MET A 142 -16.45 7.98 4.17
N LEU A 143 -15.78 7.77 3.03
CA LEU A 143 -14.38 8.17 2.82
C LEU A 143 -14.19 9.69 2.94
N GLY A 144 -15.16 10.48 2.46
CA GLY A 144 -15.19 11.94 2.62
C GLY A 144 -15.37 12.40 4.07
N LEU A 145 -16.23 11.72 4.85
CA LEU A 145 -16.46 12.01 6.26
C LEU A 145 -15.25 11.65 7.14
N LEU A 146 -14.55 10.57 6.80
CA LEU A 146 -13.29 10.17 7.45
C LEU A 146 -12.10 11.07 7.09
N ASN A 147 -12.28 12.09 6.24
CA ASN A 147 -11.23 12.96 5.73
C ASN A 147 -10.09 12.21 5.00
N LEU A 148 -10.42 11.10 4.33
CA LEU A 148 -9.45 10.31 3.56
C LEU A 148 -9.10 10.93 2.21
N GLY A 149 -9.52 12.18 1.94
CA GLY A 149 -9.16 12.92 0.73
C GLY A 149 -7.66 13.16 0.55
N PHE A 150 -6.83 12.96 1.60
CA PHE A 150 -5.37 12.99 1.46
C PHE A 150 -4.84 11.82 0.62
N LEU A 151 -5.51 10.66 0.59
CA LEU A 151 -5.09 9.49 -0.20
C LEU A 151 -5.01 9.82 -1.70
N VAL A 152 -5.84 10.74 -2.14
CA VAL A 152 -5.92 11.21 -3.52
C VAL A 152 -4.70 12.07 -3.90
N GLN A 153 -3.99 12.63 -2.92
CA GLN A 153 -2.72 13.33 -3.16
C GLN A 153 -1.62 12.35 -3.59
N PHE A 154 -1.81 11.03 -3.43
CA PHE A 154 -0.86 10.01 -3.87
C PHE A 154 -0.95 9.64 -5.35
N ILE A 155 -1.88 10.24 -6.08
CA ILE A 155 -1.97 10.10 -7.53
C ILE A 155 -1.10 11.19 -8.15
N SER A 156 0.05 10.81 -8.69
CA SER A 156 1.00 11.74 -9.32
C SER A 156 0.56 12.12 -10.74
N MET A 157 1.11 13.23 -11.24
CA MET A 157 0.85 13.69 -12.61
C MET A 157 1.21 12.64 -13.69
N PRO A 158 2.35 11.91 -13.61
CA PRO A 158 2.67 10.85 -14.56
C PRO A 158 1.60 9.75 -14.63
N VAL A 159 1.05 9.33 -13.48
CA VAL A 159 0.00 8.29 -13.43
C VAL A 159 -1.30 8.82 -14.02
N THR A 160 -1.72 10.05 -13.67
CA THR A 160 -2.93 10.63 -14.24
C THR A 160 -2.83 10.78 -15.76
N ALA A 161 -1.70 11.25 -16.29
CA ALA A 161 -1.51 11.44 -17.73
C ALA A 161 -1.46 10.10 -18.49
N GLY A 162 -0.86 9.06 -17.89
CA GLY A 162 -0.84 7.72 -18.46
C GLY A 162 -2.23 7.09 -18.51
N PHE A 163 -2.99 7.21 -17.42
CA PHE A 163 -4.38 6.75 -17.33
C PHE A 163 -5.30 7.48 -18.31
N THR A 164 -5.27 8.82 -18.37
CA THR A 164 -6.14 9.58 -19.28
C THR A 164 -5.85 9.26 -20.75
N SER A 165 -4.57 9.08 -21.11
CA SER A 165 -4.17 8.68 -22.45
C SER A 165 -4.64 7.26 -22.79
N ALA A 166 -4.49 6.30 -21.87
CA ALA A 166 -4.98 4.95 -22.07
C ALA A 166 -6.51 4.89 -22.16
N ALA A 167 -7.22 5.59 -21.29
CA ALA A 167 -8.69 5.70 -21.33
C ALA A 167 -9.17 6.31 -22.65
N ALA A 168 -8.51 7.37 -23.15
CA ALA A 168 -8.82 7.96 -24.44
C ALA A 168 -8.69 6.94 -25.59
N ILE A 169 -7.59 6.16 -25.59
CA ILE A 169 -7.32 5.14 -26.59
C ILE A 169 -8.34 3.99 -26.49
N THR A 170 -8.59 3.45 -25.29
CA THR A 170 -9.54 2.36 -25.07
C THR A 170 -10.96 2.78 -25.48
N ILE A 171 -11.41 3.97 -25.11
CA ILE A 171 -12.72 4.49 -25.52
C ILE A 171 -12.78 4.65 -27.04
N ALA A 172 -11.76 5.26 -27.65
CA ALA A 172 -11.73 5.42 -29.11
C ALA A 172 -11.78 4.08 -29.84
N SER A 173 -11.01 3.08 -29.39
CA SER A 173 -11.01 1.72 -29.94
C SER A 173 -12.36 1.03 -29.76
N GLY A 174 -13.00 1.15 -28.59
CA GLY A 174 -14.34 0.60 -28.33
C GLY A 174 -15.44 1.16 -29.23
N GLN A 175 -15.27 2.39 -29.73
CA GLN A 175 -16.24 3.03 -30.64
C GLN A 175 -16.05 2.66 -32.12
N VAL A 176 -14.91 2.07 -32.51
CA VAL A 176 -14.63 1.73 -33.92
C VAL A 176 -15.70 0.82 -34.52
N LYS A 177 -16.23 -0.15 -33.75
CA LYS A 177 -17.31 -1.02 -34.24
C LYS A 177 -18.60 -0.26 -34.57
N SER A 178 -18.98 0.70 -33.71
CA SER A 178 -20.19 1.50 -33.91
C SER A 178 -19.99 2.54 -35.00
N LEU A 179 -18.75 2.97 -35.24
CA LEU A 179 -18.37 3.77 -36.40
C LEU A 179 -18.57 2.99 -37.70
N LEU A 180 -18.14 1.72 -37.75
CA LEU A 180 -18.24 0.84 -38.93
C LEU A 180 -19.61 0.12 -39.08
N GLY A 181 -20.48 0.22 -38.07
CA GLY A 181 -21.77 -0.47 -38.05
C GLY A 181 -21.70 -1.99 -37.83
N LEU A 182 -20.62 -2.47 -37.20
CA LEU A 182 -20.34 -3.88 -36.95
C LEU A 182 -21.15 -4.45 -35.76
N PRO A 183 -21.56 -5.73 -35.80
CA PRO A 183 -22.13 -6.43 -34.65
C PRO A 183 -21.06 -6.80 -33.61
N GLY A 184 -21.49 -7.27 -32.44
CA GLY A 184 -20.59 -7.79 -31.40
C GLY A 184 -20.32 -6.83 -30.22
N ARG A 185 -19.90 -7.42 -29.10
CA ARG A 185 -19.61 -6.72 -27.84
C ARG A 185 -18.11 -6.77 -27.58
N SER A 186 -17.58 -5.68 -27.02
CA SER A 186 -16.16 -5.55 -26.69
C SER A 186 -16.06 -4.54 -25.56
N ASN A 187 -15.44 -4.98 -24.46
CA ASN A 187 -15.34 -4.18 -23.24
C ASN A 187 -13.91 -3.64 -23.07
N GLU A 188 -12.92 -4.39 -23.54
CA GLU A 188 -11.52 -4.07 -23.42
C GLU A 188 -10.88 -3.67 -24.75
N PHE A 189 -9.73 -3.00 -24.67
CA PHE A 189 -8.99 -2.54 -25.84
C PHE A 189 -8.67 -3.72 -26.78
N VAL A 190 -8.15 -4.82 -26.24
CA VAL A 190 -7.75 -6.02 -27.00
C VAL A 190 -8.97 -6.67 -27.65
N ASP A 191 -10.02 -6.94 -26.87
CA ASP A 191 -11.27 -7.53 -27.36
C ASP A 191 -11.91 -6.71 -28.47
N SER A 192 -11.81 -5.38 -28.40
CA SER A 192 -12.39 -4.50 -29.41
C SER A 192 -11.71 -4.65 -30.76
N TRP A 193 -10.39 -4.85 -30.78
CA TRP A 193 -9.66 -5.09 -32.03
C TRP A 193 -9.84 -6.51 -32.55
N ILE A 194 -9.93 -7.50 -31.65
CA ILE A 194 -10.27 -8.89 -32.03
C ILE A 194 -11.65 -8.92 -32.70
N ASN A 195 -12.66 -8.30 -32.09
CA ASN A 195 -14.01 -8.24 -32.63
C ASN A 195 -14.06 -7.52 -34.00
N VAL A 196 -13.37 -6.38 -34.13
CA VAL A 196 -13.27 -5.67 -35.41
C VAL A 196 -12.61 -6.54 -36.48
N TYR A 197 -11.57 -7.30 -36.12
CA TYR A 197 -10.89 -8.20 -37.05
C TYR A 197 -11.80 -9.35 -37.50
N GLU A 198 -12.51 -10.00 -36.57
CA GLU A 198 -13.41 -11.11 -36.86
C GLU A 198 -14.61 -10.70 -37.72
N HIS A 199 -15.14 -9.49 -37.54
CA HIS A 199 -16.38 -9.04 -38.20
C HIS A 199 -16.15 -8.03 -39.34
N ILE A 200 -14.90 -7.78 -39.75
CA ILE A 200 -14.57 -6.70 -40.70
C ILE A 200 -15.36 -6.78 -42.01
N GLU A 201 -15.69 -7.98 -42.48
CA GLU A 201 -16.45 -8.23 -43.70
C GLU A 201 -17.93 -7.78 -43.61
N GLN A 202 -18.48 -7.64 -42.39
CA GLN A 202 -19.88 -7.26 -42.14
C GLN A 202 -20.08 -5.73 -42.02
N THR A 203 -19.11 -4.94 -42.48
CA THR A 203 -19.12 -3.47 -42.36
C THR A 203 -20.29 -2.84 -43.12
N LYS A 204 -21.07 -1.99 -42.43
CA LYS A 204 -22.13 -1.19 -43.06
C LYS A 204 -21.55 0.09 -43.63
N ILE A 205 -21.42 0.15 -44.96
CA ILE A 205 -20.78 1.26 -45.67
C ILE A 205 -21.43 2.62 -45.35
N TRP A 206 -22.76 2.68 -45.26
CA TRP A 206 -23.47 3.92 -44.96
C TRP A 206 -23.21 4.44 -43.53
N ASP A 207 -23.14 3.55 -42.55
CA ASP A 207 -22.78 3.90 -41.17
C ASP A 207 -21.32 4.38 -41.11
N ALA A 208 -20.39 3.67 -41.76
CA ALA A 208 -18.99 4.06 -41.84
C ALA A 208 -18.81 5.44 -42.48
N LEU A 209 -19.44 5.69 -43.63
CA LEU A 209 -19.35 6.96 -44.34
C LEU A 209 -19.90 8.11 -43.50
N LEU A 210 -21.05 7.92 -42.84
CA LEU A 210 -21.63 8.93 -41.95
C LEU A 210 -20.74 9.19 -40.73
N GLY A 211 -20.14 8.16 -40.14
CA GLY A 211 -19.22 8.26 -39.02
C GLY A 211 -17.93 9.03 -39.36
N PHE A 212 -17.26 8.69 -40.47
CA PHE A 212 -16.06 9.41 -40.93
C PHE A 212 -16.38 10.84 -41.36
N ALA A 213 -17.50 11.07 -42.06
CA ALA A 213 -17.96 12.41 -42.41
C ALA A 213 -18.22 13.26 -41.16
N THR A 214 -18.83 12.68 -40.12
CA THR A 214 -19.04 13.31 -38.81
C THR A 214 -17.72 13.77 -38.19
N ILE A 215 -16.69 12.90 -38.15
CA ILE A 215 -15.37 13.27 -37.63
C ILE A 215 -14.76 14.41 -38.44
N GLY A 216 -14.82 14.33 -39.78
CA GLY A 216 -14.33 15.38 -40.68
C GLY A 216 -15.00 16.73 -40.42
N VAL A 217 -16.33 16.76 -40.33
CA VAL A 217 -17.12 17.97 -40.05
C VAL A 217 -16.76 18.54 -38.68
N LEU A 218 -16.63 17.71 -37.64
CA LEU A 218 -16.23 18.16 -36.30
C LEU A 218 -14.85 18.81 -36.28
N LEU A 219 -13.88 18.25 -37.01
CA LEU A 219 -12.53 18.81 -37.14
C LEU A 219 -12.53 20.13 -37.92
N VAL A 220 -13.32 20.23 -39.00
CA VAL A 220 -13.49 21.47 -39.78
C VAL A 220 -14.15 22.57 -38.93
N LEU A 221 -15.27 22.26 -38.27
CA LEU A 221 -15.98 23.21 -37.39
C LEU A 221 -15.08 23.72 -36.24
N ARG A 222 -14.16 22.89 -35.76
CA ARG A 222 -13.17 23.30 -34.76
C ARG A 222 -12.14 24.29 -35.32
N SER A 223 -11.68 24.10 -36.55
CA SER A 223 -10.70 24.98 -37.20
C SER A 223 -11.25 26.39 -37.47
N LEU A 224 -12.56 26.54 -37.58
CA LEU A 224 -13.24 27.82 -37.80
C LEU A 224 -13.20 28.78 -36.59
N ARG A 225 -12.71 28.34 -35.42
CA ARG A 225 -12.65 29.10 -34.15
C ARG A 225 -11.83 30.41 -34.22
N GLY A 226 -11.10 30.67 -35.31
CA GLY A 226 -10.29 31.90 -35.50
C GLY A 226 -10.68 32.83 -36.65
N LYS A 227 -11.54 32.43 -37.60
CA LYS A 227 -11.80 33.22 -38.83
C LYS A 227 -13.07 34.07 -38.80
N TRP A 228 -14.11 33.65 -38.06
CA TRP A 228 -15.40 34.35 -37.99
C TRP A 228 -15.66 34.77 -36.53
N SER A 229 -15.39 36.04 -36.22
CA SER A 229 -15.18 36.56 -34.84
C SER A 229 -16.27 36.22 -33.82
N SER A 230 -17.56 36.32 -34.18
CA SER A 230 -18.67 36.08 -33.24
C SER A 230 -19.44 34.78 -33.53
N ILE A 231 -19.87 34.55 -34.77
CA ILE A 231 -20.66 33.36 -35.15
C ILE A 231 -19.82 32.08 -35.09
N GLY A 232 -18.55 32.14 -35.51
CA GLY A 232 -17.65 30.99 -35.50
C GLY A 232 -17.36 30.47 -34.08
N LYS A 233 -17.39 31.35 -33.08
CA LYS A 233 -17.20 30.98 -31.66
C LYS A 233 -18.37 30.11 -31.15
N TYR A 234 -19.61 30.52 -31.40
CA TYR A 234 -20.79 29.77 -30.96
C TYR A 234 -20.98 28.47 -31.75
N LEU A 235 -20.74 28.49 -33.07
CA LEU A 235 -20.82 27.29 -33.91
C LEU A 235 -19.75 26.24 -33.54
N ALA A 236 -18.53 26.67 -33.19
CA ALA A 236 -17.49 25.78 -32.71
C ALA A 236 -17.78 25.21 -31.30
N LEU A 237 -18.60 25.91 -30.50
CA LEU A 237 -19.02 25.50 -29.16
C LEU A 237 -20.18 24.49 -29.20
N SER A 238 -21.13 24.67 -30.13
CA SER A 238 -22.28 23.78 -30.34
C SER A 238 -22.02 22.62 -31.32
N ARG A 239 -20.78 22.45 -31.81
CA ARG A 239 -20.42 21.49 -32.87
C ARG A 239 -20.95 20.07 -32.68
N ASN A 240 -20.95 19.57 -31.44
CA ASN A 240 -21.43 18.22 -31.11
C ASN A 240 -22.95 18.11 -31.35
N ALA A 241 -23.73 19.10 -30.92
CA ALA A 241 -25.17 19.11 -31.10
C ALA A 241 -25.57 19.34 -32.56
N VAL A 242 -24.86 20.22 -33.29
CA VAL A 242 -25.10 20.46 -34.71
C VAL A 242 -24.98 19.16 -35.51
N VAL A 243 -23.94 18.38 -35.24
CA VAL A 243 -23.69 17.13 -35.97
C VAL A 243 -24.68 16.02 -35.58
N VAL A 244 -25.07 15.93 -34.31
CA VAL A 244 -26.11 14.97 -33.86
C VAL A 244 -27.48 15.30 -34.46
N ILE A 245 -27.90 16.57 -34.41
CA ILE A 245 -29.18 17.02 -34.98
C ILE A 245 -29.17 16.84 -36.50
N GLY A 246 -28.08 17.20 -37.17
CA GLY A 246 -27.93 16.99 -38.62
C GLY A 246 -27.99 15.50 -39.01
N GLY A 247 -27.34 14.63 -38.23
CA GLY A 247 -27.42 13.18 -38.42
C GLY A 247 -28.83 12.61 -38.21
N ALA A 248 -29.53 13.07 -37.16
CA ALA A 248 -30.91 12.66 -36.88
C ALA A 248 -31.88 13.15 -37.96
N ALA A 249 -31.74 14.39 -38.45
CA ALA A 249 -32.55 14.92 -39.53
C ALA A 249 -32.32 14.16 -40.85
N LEU A 250 -31.07 13.78 -41.14
CA LEU A 250 -30.74 12.96 -42.30
C LEU A 250 -31.37 11.56 -42.20
N ALA A 251 -31.27 10.93 -41.02
CA ALA A 251 -31.89 9.63 -40.77
C ALA A 251 -33.42 9.68 -40.84
N TYR A 252 -34.04 10.74 -40.32
CA TYR A 252 -35.47 10.98 -40.45
C TYR A 252 -35.88 11.12 -41.92
N TYR A 253 -35.16 11.92 -42.71
CA TYR A 253 -35.42 12.08 -44.14
C TYR A 253 -35.35 10.75 -44.91
N PHE A 254 -34.34 9.91 -44.66
CA PHE A 254 -34.28 8.59 -45.29
C PHE A 254 -35.40 7.66 -44.80
N SER A 255 -35.77 7.74 -43.52
CA SER A 255 -36.89 6.97 -42.98
C SER A 255 -38.24 7.34 -43.59
N THR A 256 -38.44 8.61 -43.99
CA THR A 256 -39.66 9.01 -44.73
C THR A 256 -39.72 8.48 -46.17
N LYS A 257 -38.60 7.96 -46.70
CA LYS A 257 -38.50 7.30 -48.01
C LYS A 257 -38.43 5.77 -47.92
N ASP A 258 -38.86 5.20 -46.80
CA ASP A 258 -38.79 3.76 -46.49
C ASP A 258 -37.38 3.14 -46.59
N CYS A 259 -36.33 3.97 -46.57
CA CYS A 259 -34.95 3.53 -46.59
C CYS A 259 -34.37 3.66 -45.18
N LYS A 260 -33.89 2.56 -44.59
CA LYS A 260 -33.21 2.55 -43.27
C LYS A 260 -31.72 2.20 -43.41
N PRO A 261 -30.90 3.11 -43.99
CA PRO A 261 -29.48 2.82 -44.25
C PRO A 261 -28.61 2.82 -42.99
N PHE A 262 -29.08 3.45 -41.90
CA PHE A 262 -28.29 3.66 -40.69
C PHE A 262 -28.76 2.81 -39.51
N SER A 263 -27.82 2.44 -38.64
CA SER A 263 -28.12 1.80 -37.37
C SER A 263 -28.57 2.84 -36.33
N LEU A 264 -29.86 2.85 -36.04
CA LEU A 264 -30.50 3.85 -35.16
C LEU A 264 -30.45 3.46 -33.67
N THR A 265 -30.66 4.45 -32.79
CA THR A 265 -30.55 4.30 -31.33
C THR A 265 -31.70 3.49 -30.72
N GLY A 266 -32.92 3.56 -31.28
CA GLY A 266 -34.10 2.84 -30.79
C GLY A 266 -35.06 3.72 -29.98
N THR A 267 -36.17 3.15 -29.51
CA THR A 267 -37.22 3.89 -28.79
C THR A 267 -36.77 4.29 -27.39
N VAL A 268 -36.95 5.56 -27.04
CA VAL A 268 -36.70 6.10 -25.69
C VAL A 268 -38.04 6.27 -24.99
N THR A 269 -38.22 5.69 -23.81
CA THR A 269 -39.50 5.83 -23.11
C THR A 269 -39.68 7.29 -22.62
N PRO A 270 -40.82 7.92 -22.91
CA PRO A 270 -41.11 9.26 -22.39
C PRO A 270 -41.48 9.19 -20.91
N GLY A 271 -40.98 10.15 -20.13
CA GLY A 271 -41.36 10.27 -18.73
C GLY A 271 -40.25 10.80 -17.84
N LEU A 272 -40.64 11.62 -16.87
CA LEU A 272 -39.77 12.00 -15.76
C LEU A 272 -39.44 10.76 -14.92
N PRO A 273 -38.21 10.64 -14.38
CA PRO A 273 -37.84 9.50 -13.57
C PRO A 273 -38.70 9.44 -12.31
N PRO A 274 -39.21 8.25 -11.93
CA PRO A 274 -39.97 8.10 -10.71
C PRO A 274 -39.05 8.29 -9.50
N LEU A 275 -39.48 9.09 -8.53
CA LEU A 275 -38.74 9.27 -7.29
C LEU A 275 -38.99 8.08 -6.36
N LYS A 276 -38.03 7.16 -6.28
CA LYS A 276 -38.14 5.90 -5.52
C LYS A 276 -36.85 5.65 -4.73
N LEU A 277 -36.96 4.94 -3.62
CA LEU A 277 -35.77 4.44 -2.93
C LEU A 277 -35.05 3.39 -3.80
N PRO A 278 -33.72 3.24 -3.67
CA PRO A 278 -33.00 2.21 -4.38
C PRO A 278 -33.55 0.82 -4.04
N PRO A 279 -33.59 -0.12 -5.00
CA PRO A 279 -34.15 -1.44 -4.78
C PRO A 279 -33.24 -2.26 -3.85
N PHE A 280 -33.74 -2.57 -2.65
CA PHE A 280 -33.07 -3.48 -1.70
C PHE A 280 -33.50 -4.95 -1.88
N THR A 281 -34.47 -5.18 -2.75
CA THR A 281 -34.99 -6.50 -3.15
C THR A 281 -35.34 -6.43 -4.63
N THR A 282 -35.05 -7.48 -5.39
CA THR A 282 -35.45 -7.59 -6.81
C THR A 282 -35.91 -9.00 -7.13
N GLU A 283 -36.82 -9.13 -8.09
CA GLU A 283 -37.30 -10.42 -8.58
C GLU A 283 -36.53 -10.79 -9.84
N LEU A 284 -35.64 -11.78 -9.74
CA LEU A 284 -34.88 -12.31 -10.86
C LEU A 284 -35.29 -13.77 -11.06
N ASN A 285 -35.81 -14.12 -12.24
CA ASN A 285 -36.23 -15.49 -12.57
C ASN A 285 -37.21 -16.13 -11.55
N ASN A 286 -38.25 -15.40 -11.13
CA ASN A 286 -39.23 -15.80 -10.11
C ASN A 286 -38.63 -16.08 -8.70
N GLN A 287 -37.41 -15.64 -8.43
CA GLN A 287 -36.81 -15.66 -7.09
C GLN A 287 -36.60 -14.23 -6.59
N THR A 288 -37.04 -13.95 -5.37
CA THR A 288 -36.81 -12.66 -4.72
C THR A 288 -35.41 -12.66 -4.10
N LEU A 289 -34.48 -11.92 -4.71
CA LEU A 289 -33.15 -11.72 -4.18
C LEU A 289 -33.20 -10.67 -3.06
N VAL A 290 -32.68 -11.02 -1.89
CA VAL A 290 -32.56 -10.11 -0.75
C VAL A 290 -31.26 -9.29 -0.87
N PHE A 291 -31.18 -8.13 -0.21
CA PHE A 291 -30.00 -7.26 -0.18
C PHE A 291 -28.67 -8.01 -0.01
N SER A 292 -28.58 -8.98 0.91
CA SER A 292 -27.34 -9.76 1.13
C SER A 292 -26.89 -10.52 -0.13
N GLU A 293 -27.82 -11.14 -0.84
CA GLU A 293 -27.54 -11.87 -2.08
C GLU A 293 -27.23 -10.92 -3.23
N MET A 294 -27.93 -9.79 -3.32
CA MET A 294 -27.60 -8.74 -4.29
C MET A 294 -26.18 -8.21 -4.07
N THR A 295 -25.78 -7.96 -2.81
CA THR A 295 -24.41 -7.53 -2.50
C THR A 295 -23.38 -8.62 -2.75
N SER A 296 -23.70 -9.88 -2.48
CA SER A 296 -22.81 -11.01 -2.80
C SER A 296 -22.58 -11.14 -4.31
N LYS A 297 -23.60 -10.91 -5.14
CA LYS A 297 -23.48 -10.94 -6.61
C LYS A 297 -22.72 -9.74 -7.17
N LEU A 298 -22.79 -8.58 -6.52
CA LEU A 298 -21.98 -7.40 -6.88
C LEU A 298 -20.49 -7.57 -6.49
N GLY A 299 -20.20 -8.42 -5.52
CA GLY A 299 -18.84 -8.84 -5.15
C GLY A 299 -17.89 -7.66 -4.89
N SER A 300 -16.71 -7.70 -5.50
CA SER A 300 -15.66 -6.70 -5.33
C SER A 300 -15.98 -5.33 -5.97
N SER A 301 -16.95 -5.24 -6.88
CA SER A 301 -17.30 -3.97 -7.53
C SER A 301 -17.95 -2.97 -6.59
N ILE A 302 -18.49 -3.41 -5.46
CA ILE A 302 -18.95 -2.53 -4.38
C ILE A 302 -17.81 -1.61 -3.90
N ILE A 303 -16.57 -2.10 -3.90
CA ILE A 303 -15.39 -1.33 -3.48
C ILE A 303 -14.68 -0.71 -4.69
N ALA A 304 -14.53 -1.45 -5.78
CA ALA A 304 -13.78 -1.01 -6.95
C ALA A 304 -14.43 0.21 -7.63
N LEU A 305 -15.75 0.20 -7.83
CA LEU A 305 -16.46 1.26 -8.53
C LEU A 305 -16.37 2.62 -7.82
N PRO A 306 -16.67 2.74 -6.50
CA PRO A 306 -16.48 4.01 -5.79
C PRO A 306 -15.03 4.49 -5.76
N LEU A 307 -14.06 3.59 -5.71
CA LEU A 307 -12.65 3.97 -5.78
C LEU A 307 -12.33 4.60 -7.14
N ILE A 308 -12.76 3.99 -8.24
CA ILE A 308 -12.55 4.54 -9.59
C ILE A 308 -13.31 5.85 -9.79
N ALA A 309 -14.54 5.97 -9.27
CA ALA A 309 -15.33 7.19 -9.33
C ALA A 309 -14.62 8.38 -8.63
N ILE A 310 -13.99 8.12 -7.48
CA ILE A 310 -13.13 9.09 -6.77
C ILE A 310 -11.93 9.48 -7.62
N LEU A 311 -11.23 8.49 -8.17
CA LEU A 311 -10.02 8.69 -8.96
C LEU A 311 -10.29 9.52 -10.22
N GLU A 312 -11.33 9.17 -10.99
CA GLU A 312 -11.73 9.88 -12.21
C GLU A 312 -12.11 11.33 -11.88
N THR A 313 -12.96 11.52 -10.88
CA THR A 313 -13.43 12.86 -10.49
C THR A 313 -12.26 13.75 -10.10
N ILE A 314 -11.31 13.25 -9.30
CA ILE A 314 -10.24 14.11 -8.81
C ILE A 314 -9.14 14.31 -9.85
N ALA A 315 -8.89 13.34 -10.73
CA ALA A 315 -8.02 13.54 -11.88
C ALA A 315 -8.54 14.71 -12.75
N ILE A 316 -9.85 14.76 -13.01
CA ILE A 316 -10.47 15.83 -13.80
C ILE A 316 -10.41 17.17 -13.04
N VAL A 317 -10.77 17.20 -11.76
CA VAL A 317 -10.72 18.43 -10.97
C VAL A 317 -9.30 19.00 -10.94
N LYS A 318 -8.27 18.16 -10.74
CA LYS A 318 -6.86 18.58 -10.81
C LYS A 318 -6.50 19.14 -12.18
N ALA A 319 -6.88 18.48 -13.27
CA ALA A 319 -6.58 18.92 -14.63
C ALA A 319 -7.20 20.29 -14.97
N PHE A 320 -8.40 20.59 -14.46
CA PHE A 320 -9.14 21.82 -14.80
C PHE A 320 -9.03 22.95 -13.78
N SER A 321 -8.43 22.73 -12.61
CA SER A 321 -8.33 23.73 -11.53
C SER A 321 -7.46 24.97 -11.80
N LYS A 322 -6.75 25.05 -12.95
CA LYS A 322 -5.84 26.16 -13.32
C LYS A 322 -4.90 26.58 -12.19
N GLY A 323 -4.44 25.63 -11.37
CA GLY A 323 -3.55 25.89 -10.25
C GLY A 323 -4.24 26.27 -8.93
N LYS A 324 -5.56 26.40 -8.86
CA LYS A 324 -6.24 26.62 -7.57
C LYS A 324 -6.19 25.37 -6.70
N SER A 325 -5.94 25.55 -5.40
CA SER A 325 -5.94 24.45 -4.44
C SER A 325 -7.34 23.84 -4.31
N ILE A 326 -7.43 22.52 -4.47
CA ILE A 326 -8.68 21.75 -4.39
C ILE A 326 -8.77 21.06 -3.04
N ASP A 327 -9.92 21.15 -2.36
CA ASP A 327 -10.21 20.29 -1.22
C ASP A 327 -10.78 18.95 -1.70
N ALA A 328 -9.90 17.96 -1.88
CA ALA A 328 -10.29 16.62 -2.30
C ALA A 328 -11.39 16.02 -1.40
N THR A 329 -11.33 16.26 -0.09
CA THR A 329 -12.32 15.72 0.84
C THR A 329 -13.71 16.27 0.57
N GLN A 330 -13.81 17.54 0.17
CA GLN A 330 -15.08 18.16 -0.19
C GLN A 330 -15.63 17.59 -1.50
N GLU A 331 -14.75 17.33 -2.48
CA GLU A 331 -15.14 16.70 -3.74
C GLU A 331 -15.65 15.26 -3.53
N LEU A 332 -15.05 14.49 -2.60
CA LEU A 332 -15.60 13.19 -2.19
C LEU A 332 -17.01 13.33 -1.62
N VAL A 333 -17.23 14.26 -0.67
CA VAL A 333 -18.56 14.48 -0.10
C VAL A 333 -19.57 14.88 -1.20
N ALA A 334 -19.19 15.80 -2.08
CA ALA A 334 -20.04 16.23 -3.19
C ALA A 334 -20.41 15.07 -4.12
N LEU A 335 -19.43 14.26 -4.54
CA LEU A 335 -19.63 13.11 -5.42
C LEU A 335 -20.47 12.00 -4.77
N GLY A 336 -20.23 11.72 -3.48
CA GLY A 336 -21.01 10.76 -2.70
C GLY A 336 -22.48 11.16 -2.62
N MET A 337 -22.74 12.45 -2.32
CA MET A 337 -24.10 13.01 -2.34
C MET A 337 -24.72 12.94 -3.73
N CYS A 338 -23.98 13.25 -4.80
CA CYS A 338 -24.50 13.17 -6.17
C CYS A 338 -24.98 11.75 -6.53
N ASN A 339 -24.24 10.71 -6.13
CA ASN A 339 -24.63 9.32 -6.37
C ASN A 339 -25.79 8.86 -5.47
N ILE A 340 -25.82 9.24 -4.18
CA ILE A 340 -26.95 8.92 -3.29
C ILE A 340 -28.25 9.53 -3.83
N PHE A 341 -28.26 10.82 -4.15
CA PHE A 341 -29.45 11.49 -4.70
C PHE A 341 -29.76 11.03 -6.13
N GLY A 342 -28.75 10.69 -6.93
CA GLY A 342 -28.94 10.07 -8.25
C GLY A 342 -29.67 8.74 -8.17
N SER A 343 -29.36 7.89 -7.19
CA SER A 343 -30.03 6.60 -7.02
C SER A 343 -31.55 6.74 -6.79
N LEU A 344 -32.00 7.88 -6.22
CA LEU A 344 -33.42 8.14 -5.98
C LEU A 344 -34.24 8.39 -7.26
N VAL A 345 -33.55 8.65 -8.37
CA VAL A 345 -34.17 8.91 -9.70
C VAL A 345 -33.76 7.86 -10.72
N SER A 346 -33.45 6.64 -10.26
CA SER A 346 -33.02 5.51 -11.11
C SER A 346 -31.78 5.83 -11.95
N SER A 347 -30.82 6.55 -11.38
CA SER A 347 -29.52 6.80 -12.01
C SER A 347 -28.64 5.55 -11.99
N MET A 348 -27.83 5.37 -13.04
CA MET A 348 -26.61 4.58 -12.96
C MET A 348 -25.48 5.42 -12.31
N PRO A 349 -24.34 4.84 -11.93
CA PRO A 349 -23.27 5.57 -11.26
C PRO A 349 -22.75 6.74 -12.11
N ILE A 350 -22.53 7.88 -11.45
CA ILE A 350 -22.12 9.13 -12.09
C ILE A 350 -20.80 9.66 -11.54
N THR A 351 -20.04 10.29 -12.42
CA THR A 351 -18.73 10.90 -12.13
C THR A 351 -18.56 12.19 -12.92
N ALA A 352 -17.44 12.88 -12.71
CA ALA A 352 -17.09 14.00 -13.58
C ALA A 352 -16.69 13.50 -14.98
N SER A 353 -16.95 14.30 -16.03
CA SER A 353 -16.54 13.98 -17.40
C SER A 353 -15.52 14.98 -17.93
N PHE A 354 -14.42 14.48 -18.52
CA PHE A 354 -13.40 15.29 -19.18
C PHE A 354 -13.98 16.15 -20.31
N THR A 355 -14.80 15.55 -21.18
CA THR A 355 -15.32 16.24 -22.37
C THR A 355 -16.29 17.37 -22.00
N ARG A 356 -17.19 17.11 -21.05
CA ARG A 356 -18.17 18.10 -20.56
C ARG A 356 -17.50 19.23 -19.78
N THR A 357 -16.56 18.89 -18.90
CA THR A 357 -15.78 19.87 -18.11
C THR A 357 -14.92 20.75 -19.02
N ALA A 358 -14.33 20.18 -20.08
CA ALA A 358 -13.61 20.95 -21.09
C ALA A 358 -14.52 21.94 -21.84
N VAL A 359 -15.74 21.54 -22.20
CA VAL A 359 -16.72 22.43 -22.83
C VAL A 359 -17.15 23.52 -21.86
N ASN A 360 -17.40 23.18 -20.59
CA ASN A 360 -17.79 24.13 -19.55
C ASN A 360 -16.73 25.21 -19.33
N ASN A 361 -15.46 24.82 -19.14
CA ASN A 361 -14.33 25.74 -18.97
C ASN A 361 -14.09 26.60 -20.24
N ASN A 362 -14.21 26.01 -21.45
CA ASN A 362 -14.07 26.76 -22.71
C ASN A 362 -15.22 27.74 -22.96
N SER A 363 -16.39 27.51 -22.37
CA SER A 363 -17.56 28.39 -22.46
C SER A 363 -17.45 29.62 -21.55
N GLY A 364 -16.46 29.63 -20.63
CA GLY A 364 -16.22 30.76 -19.74
C GLY A 364 -17.01 30.70 -18.43
N VAL A 365 -17.44 29.51 -17.98
CA VAL A 365 -18.22 29.33 -16.75
C VAL A 365 -17.61 30.07 -15.56
N ARG A 366 -18.48 30.74 -14.78
CA ARG A 366 -18.07 31.52 -13.60
C ARG A 366 -18.42 30.82 -12.32
N THR A 367 -19.55 30.12 -12.27
CA THR A 367 -20.00 29.42 -11.07
C THR A 367 -20.60 28.04 -11.38
N PRO A 368 -20.78 27.17 -10.36
CA PRO A 368 -21.49 25.91 -10.52
C PRO A 368 -22.96 26.04 -10.99
N LEU A 369 -23.53 27.26 -11.05
CA LEU A 369 -24.91 27.52 -11.46
C LEU A 369 -25.21 27.01 -12.88
N GLY A 370 -24.22 26.99 -13.78
CA GLY A 370 -24.39 26.42 -15.12
C GLY A 370 -24.88 24.96 -15.12
N GLY A 371 -24.59 24.20 -14.06
CA GLY A 371 -25.11 22.84 -13.88
C GLY A 371 -26.63 22.79 -13.73
N ILE A 372 -27.25 23.78 -13.10
CA ILE A 372 -28.73 23.85 -12.99
C ILE A 372 -29.35 24.00 -14.38
N VAL A 373 -28.77 24.87 -15.23
CA VAL A 373 -29.23 25.09 -16.61
C VAL A 373 -29.09 23.81 -17.42
N THR A 374 -27.97 23.08 -17.26
CA THR A 374 -27.76 21.76 -17.86
C THR A 374 -28.84 20.77 -17.41
N GLY A 375 -29.12 20.67 -16.11
CA GLY A 375 -30.12 19.75 -15.56
C GLY A 375 -31.54 20.05 -16.03
N ILE A 376 -31.93 21.33 -16.09
CA ILE A 376 -33.21 21.76 -16.64
C ILE A 376 -33.33 21.37 -18.12
N LEU A 377 -32.28 21.58 -18.92
CA LEU A 377 -32.29 21.21 -20.34
C LEU A 377 -32.45 19.70 -20.54
N VAL A 378 -31.81 18.87 -19.71
CA VAL A 378 -31.95 17.41 -19.75
C VAL A 378 -33.38 16.99 -19.38
N LEU A 379 -34.00 17.61 -18.35
CA LEU A 379 -35.40 17.34 -17.99
C LEU A 379 -36.37 17.76 -19.10
N LEU A 380 -36.16 18.91 -19.73
CA LEU A 380 -36.94 19.34 -20.89
C LEU A 380 -36.80 18.37 -22.06
N SER A 381 -35.58 17.87 -22.29
CA SER A 381 -35.30 16.86 -23.30
C SER A 381 -36.03 15.53 -23.04
N LEU A 382 -36.12 15.08 -21.79
CA LEU A 382 -36.87 13.89 -21.40
C LEU A 382 -38.40 14.05 -21.56
N GLY A 383 -38.90 15.28 -21.40
CA GLY A 383 -40.33 15.57 -21.54
C GLY A 383 -40.79 15.86 -22.97
N LEU A 384 -39.92 16.43 -23.83
CA LEU A 384 -40.31 16.99 -25.13
C LEU A 384 -39.62 16.35 -26.34
N LEU A 385 -38.44 15.74 -26.19
CA LEU A 385 -37.57 15.37 -27.33
C LEU A 385 -37.34 13.85 -27.49
N THR A 386 -37.96 13.00 -26.66
CA THR A 386 -37.73 11.54 -26.64
C THR A 386 -38.03 10.86 -27.98
N ASP A 387 -39.11 11.26 -28.65
CA ASP A 387 -39.49 10.69 -29.95
C ASP A 387 -38.46 11.04 -31.05
N THR A 388 -37.79 12.19 -30.91
CA THR A 388 -36.75 12.62 -31.86
C THR A 388 -35.47 11.79 -31.71
N PHE A 389 -35.20 11.27 -30.51
CA PHE A 389 -33.99 10.49 -30.22
C PHE A 389 -33.95 9.13 -30.89
N TYR A 390 -35.10 8.60 -31.30
CA TYR A 390 -35.19 7.38 -32.11
C TYR A 390 -34.31 7.47 -33.36
N PHE A 391 -34.28 8.63 -34.03
CA PHE A 391 -33.60 8.83 -35.31
C PHE A 391 -32.10 9.10 -35.19
N ILE A 392 -31.52 9.13 -33.99
CA ILE A 392 -30.08 9.38 -33.83
C ILE A 392 -29.29 8.17 -34.36
N PRO A 393 -28.41 8.34 -35.37
CA PRO A 393 -27.54 7.26 -35.84
C PRO A 393 -26.43 6.94 -34.85
N LYS A 394 -26.19 5.66 -34.58
CA LYS A 394 -25.10 5.19 -33.69
C LYS A 394 -23.71 5.57 -34.22
N SER A 395 -23.53 5.61 -35.55
CA SER A 395 -22.29 6.03 -36.21
C SER A 395 -21.93 7.49 -35.96
N VAL A 396 -22.93 8.37 -35.86
CA VAL A 396 -22.74 9.80 -35.51
C VAL A 396 -22.27 9.94 -34.06
N LEU A 397 -22.90 9.20 -33.13
CA LEU A 397 -22.48 9.17 -31.72
C LEU A 397 -21.04 8.66 -31.58
N ALA A 398 -20.69 7.57 -32.28
CA ALA A 398 -19.34 7.01 -32.29
C ALA A 398 -18.32 8.02 -32.84
N GLY A 399 -18.63 8.71 -33.94
CA GLY A 399 -17.77 9.75 -34.53
C GLY A 399 -17.54 10.94 -33.60
N VAL A 400 -18.59 11.40 -32.90
CA VAL A 400 -18.47 12.46 -31.87
C VAL A 400 -17.53 12.02 -30.74
N MET A 401 -17.66 10.78 -30.27
CA MET A 401 -16.84 10.24 -29.19
C MET A 401 -15.37 10.11 -29.60
N ILE A 402 -15.07 9.53 -30.78
CA ILE A 402 -13.70 9.38 -31.29
C ILE A 402 -13.03 10.75 -31.49
N ALA A 403 -13.75 11.71 -32.09
CA ALA A 403 -13.24 13.07 -32.30
C ALA A 403 -12.94 13.79 -30.97
N ALA A 404 -13.69 13.51 -29.91
CA ALA A 404 -13.43 14.06 -28.57
C ALA A 404 -12.19 13.44 -27.92
N MET A 405 -11.98 12.12 -28.04
CA MET A 405 -10.87 11.41 -27.39
C MET A 405 -9.49 11.78 -27.93
N PHE A 406 -9.36 12.08 -29.23
CA PHE A 406 -8.07 12.43 -29.85
C PHE A 406 -7.37 13.61 -29.14
N PHE A 407 -8.13 14.58 -28.66
CA PHE A 407 -7.59 15.76 -27.98
C PHE A 407 -7.40 15.60 -26.47
N MET A 408 -7.80 14.45 -25.92
CA MET A 408 -7.61 14.10 -24.52
C MET A 408 -6.25 13.43 -24.28
N ILE A 409 -5.57 12.97 -25.34
CA ILE A 409 -4.24 12.37 -25.24
C ILE A 409 -3.21 13.46 -24.93
N GLU A 410 -2.57 13.38 -23.76
CA GLU A 410 -1.67 14.41 -23.22
C GLU A 410 -0.21 14.23 -23.69
N PHE A 411 0.05 14.30 -25.00
CA PHE A 411 1.43 14.18 -25.53
C PHE A 411 2.40 15.20 -24.92
N HIS A 412 1.93 16.40 -24.58
CA HIS A 412 2.74 17.45 -23.95
C HIS A 412 3.22 17.05 -22.54
N ALA A 413 2.40 16.33 -21.78
CA ALA A 413 2.75 15.89 -20.43
C ALA A 413 3.93 14.91 -20.44
N ALA A 414 3.99 13.98 -21.41
CA ALA A 414 5.11 13.05 -21.56
C ALA A 414 6.44 13.78 -21.82
N VAL A 415 6.41 14.84 -22.66
CA VAL A 415 7.60 15.67 -22.94
C VAL A 415 8.01 16.47 -21.70
N GLU A 416 7.06 17.02 -20.95
CA GLU A 416 7.30 17.75 -19.69
C GLU A 416 7.95 16.84 -18.63
N ILE A 417 7.45 15.61 -18.49
CA ILE A 417 8.00 14.60 -17.57
C ILE A 417 9.45 14.25 -17.94
N TRP A 418 9.71 13.97 -19.22
CA TRP A 418 11.03 13.60 -19.71
C TRP A 418 12.09 14.69 -19.51
N ARG A 419 11.70 15.97 -19.67
CA ARG A 419 12.60 17.12 -19.49
C ARG A 419 12.99 17.35 -18.02
N THR A 420 12.06 17.14 -17.10
CA THR A 420 12.27 17.42 -15.67
C THR A 420 13.04 16.29 -14.97
N LYS A 421 12.47 15.07 -14.94
CA LYS A 421 13.07 13.91 -14.26
C LYS A 421 12.76 12.62 -15.02
N LYS A 422 13.78 12.03 -15.65
CA LYS A 422 13.63 10.84 -16.50
C LYS A 422 13.03 9.62 -15.80
N VAL A 423 13.27 9.46 -14.49
CA VAL A 423 12.73 8.32 -13.72
C VAL A 423 11.20 8.39 -13.62
N ASP A 424 10.62 9.59 -13.65
CA ASP A 424 9.17 9.80 -13.52
C ASP A 424 8.39 9.37 -14.79
N ILE A 425 9.07 9.04 -15.90
CA ILE A 425 8.41 8.46 -17.08
C ILE A 425 8.02 7.00 -16.88
N ILE A 426 8.66 6.29 -15.94
CA ILE A 426 8.39 4.87 -15.69
C ILE A 426 6.94 4.68 -15.23
N PRO A 427 6.43 5.40 -14.19
CA PRO A 427 5.02 5.32 -13.82
C PRO A 427 4.06 5.68 -14.98
N PHE A 428 4.40 6.65 -15.83
CA PHE A 428 3.57 7.01 -16.99
C PHE A 428 3.42 5.83 -17.97
N ILE A 429 4.53 5.22 -18.39
CA ILE A 429 4.53 4.11 -19.36
C ILE A 429 3.86 2.88 -18.76
N VAL A 430 4.20 2.51 -17.51
CA VAL A 430 3.61 1.34 -16.85
C VAL A 430 2.10 1.51 -16.70
N THR A 431 1.63 2.69 -16.29
CA THR A 431 0.18 2.97 -16.19
C THR A 431 -0.48 2.86 -17.56
N LEU A 432 0.09 3.49 -18.59
CA LEU A 432 -0.48 3.48 -19.94
C LEU A 432 -0.59 2.05 -20.49
N VAL A 433 0.48 1.26 -20.42
CA VAL A 433 0.50 -0.11 -20.96
C VAL A 433 -0.41 -1.04 -20.15
N SER A 434 -0.35 -0.96 -18.82
CA SER A 434 -1.19 -1.82 -17.97
C SER A 434 -2.67 -1.51 -18.14
N CYS A 435 -3.04 -0.24 -18.33
CA CYS A 435 -4.43 0.16 -18.59
C CYS A 435 -4.97 -0.36 -19.93
N LEU A 436 -4.11 -0.50 -20.94
CA LEU A 436 -4.49 -1.02 -22.26
C LEU A 436 -4.60 -2.54 -22.28
N LEU A 437 -3.75 -3.24 -21.53
CA LEU A 437 -3.66 -4.71 -21.58
C LEU A 437 -4.49 -5.43 -20.53
N LEU A 438 -4.59 -4.88 -19.32
CA LEU A 438 -5.25 -5.51 -18.17
C LEU A 438 -6.58 -4.84 -17.82
N GLY A 439 -7.00 -3.84 -18.60
CA GLY A 439 -8.13 -2.98 -18.28
C GLY A 439 -7.74 -1.73 -17.46
N LEU A 440 -8.57 -0.70 -17.56
CA LEU A 440 -8.31 0.63 -16.98
C LEU A 440 -8.18 0.60 -15.45
N GLU A 441 -8.92 -0.30 -14.80
CA GLU A 441 -8.99 -0.43 -13.34
C GLU A 441 -7.66 -0.93 -12.77
N TYR A 442 -7.24 -2.11 -13.22
CA TYR A 442 -5.99 -2.75 -12.80
C TYR A 442 -4.79 -1.91 -13.22
N GLY A 443 -4.80 -1.34 -14.43
CA GLY A 443 -3.71 -0.50 -14.89
C GLY A 443 -3.48 0.75 -14.06
N MET A 444 -4.56 1.42 -13.61
CA MET A 444 -4.46 2.59 -12.73
C MET A 444 -3.94 2.21 -11.34
N LEU A 445 -4.45 1.12 -10.76
CA LEU A 445 -4.00 0.62 -9.46
C LEU A 445 -2.52 0.25 -9.47
N ILE A 446 -2.05 -0.45 -10.52
CA ILE A 446 -0.63 -0.78 -10.72
C ILE A 446 0.20 0.50 -10.82
N GLY A 447 -0.27 1.50 -11.56
CA GLY A 447 0.39 2.80 -11.69
C GLY A 447 0.55 3.53 -10.35
N ILE A 448 -0.52 3.59 -9.55
CA ILE A 448 -0.51 4.21 -8.22
C ILE A 448 0.42 3.42 -7.28
N ALA A 449 0.31 2.09 -7.25
CA ALA A 449 1.13 1.23 -6.40
C ALA A 449 2.62 1.36 -6.72
N LEU A 450 2.99 1.39 -8.00
CA LEU A 450 4.36 1.61 -8.44
C LEU A 450 4.89 2.98 -7.99
N ASN A 451 4.07 4.01 -8.12
CA ASN A 451 4.42 5.36 -7.71
C ASN A 451 4.57 5.50 -6.18
N ILE A 452 3.72 4.83 -5.38
CA ILE A 452 3.89 4.72 -3.93
C ILE A 452 5.17 3.94 -3.60
N CYS A 453 5.45 2.83 -4.30
CA CYS A 453 6.66 2.05 -4.12
C CYS A 453 7.93 2.88 -4.35
N PHE A 454 7.95 3.76 -5.36
CA PHE A 454 9.06 4.70 -5.56
C PHE A 454 9.26 5.65 -4.38
N VAL A 455 8.18 6.22 -3.84
CA VAL A 455 8.27 7.08 -2.64
C VAL A 455 8.81 6.29 -1.47
N LEU A 456 8.21 5.14 -1.18
CA LEU A 456 8.61 4.27 -0.08
C LEU A 456 10.06 3.81 -0.21
N TYR A 457 10.52 3.47 -1.42
CA TYR A 457 11.91 3.10 -1.68
C TYR A 457 12.87 4.25 -1.36
N MET A 458 12.57 5.47 -1.82
CA MET A 458 13.39 6.66 -1.54
C MET A 458 13.38 7.01 -0.05
N THR A 459 12.24 6.87 0.63
CA THR A 459 12.15 7.08 2.08
C THR A 459 12.93 6.03 2.86
N SER A 460 12.93 4.75 2.43
CA SER A 460 13.68 3.67 3.09
C SER A 460 15.21 3.80 2.97
N ARG A 461 15.70 4.63 2.04
CA ARG A 461 17.13 4.82 1.78
C ARG A 461 17.51 6.31 1.82
N PRO A 462 17.48 6.94 3.02
CA PRO A 462 17.95 8.30 3.21
C PRO A 462 19.39 8.47 2.72
N SER A 463 19.70 9.64 2.19
CA SER A 463 21.11 9.97 1.93
C SER A 463 21.78 10.30 3.27
N ILE A 464 23.01 9.79 3.44
CA ILE A 464 23.76 9.92 4.68
C ILE A 464 25.01 10.72 4.35
N ASP A 465 24.96 11.99 4.73
CA ASP A 465 26.11 12.87 4.68
C ASP A 465 27.10 12.42 5.75
N GLN A 466 28.37 12.39 5.36
CA GLN A 466 29.45 12.02 6.24
C GLN A 466 30.53 13.08 6.19
N ALA A 467 31.00 13.48 7.36
CA ALA A 467 32.18 14.29 7.50
C ALA A 467 33.13 13.58 8.47
N PHE A 468 34.38 13.42 8.06
CA PHE A 468 35.45 13.07 8.98
C PHE A 468 35.94 14.36 9.58
N VAL A 469 35.61 14.56 10.84
CA VAL A 469 36.10 15.71 11.58
C VAL A 469 37.33 15.23 12.33
N ARG A 470 38.48 15.82 11.97
CA ARG A 470 39.66 15.81 12.82
C ARG A 470 39.54 16.98 13.76
N THR A 471 39.36 16.69 15.04
CA THR A 471 39.34 17.71 16.08
C THR A 471 40.75 18.32 16.21
N SER A 472 40.90 19.52 16.82
CA SER A 472 42.21 20.19 16.88
C SER A 472 43.29 19.39 17.62
N SER A 473 42.84 18.39 18.38
CA SER A 473 43.59 17.38 19.12
C SER A 473 43.94 16.09 18.33
N GLY A 474 43.55 15.96 17.05
CA GLY A 474 43.91 14.83 16.17
C GLY A 474 42.97 13.61 16.21
N ILE A 475 41.91 13.64 17.03
CA ILE A 475 40.89 12.57 17.08
C ILE A 475 40.04 12.63 15.82
N GLU A 476 39.98 11.53 15.08
CA GLU A 476 39.02 11.33 14.01
C GLU A 476 37.67 10.93 14.59
N ALA A 477 36.67 11.74 14.33
CA ALA A 477 35.28 11.43 14.57
C ALA A 477 34.55 11.33 13.24
N MET A 478 33.75 10.27 13.08
CA MET A 478 32.87 10.13 11.94
C MET A 478 31.54 10.80 12.30
N VAL A 479 31.27 11.97 11.71
CA VAL A 479 29.98 12.62 11.81
C VAL A 479 29.07 12.05 10.74
N VAL A 480 27.99 11.41 11.17
CA VAL A 480 26.94 10.84 10.34
C VAL A 480 25.73 11.74 10.47
N LYS A 481 25.32 12.35 9.35
CA LYS A 481 24.14 13.22 9.29
C LYS A 481 23.12 12.64 8.31
N PRO A 482 22.01 12.05 8.79
CA PRO A 482 20.89 11.70 7.91
C PRO A 482 20.24 12.97 7.33
N ASP A 483 19.77 12.90 6.10
CA ASP A 483 19.14 14.01 5.38
C ASP A 483 17.66 14.22 5.73
N GLN A 484 16.99 13.22 6.30
CA GLN A 484 15.56 13.21 6.60
C GLN A 484 15.24 12.50 7.93
N SER A 485 13.99 12.65 8.38
CA SER A 485 13.45 11.95 9.54
C SER A 485 13.51 10.42 9.41
N LEU A 486 13.69 9.75 10.55
CA LEU A 486 13.94 8.32 10.60
C LEU A 486 12.65 7.58 10.97
N ILE A 487 12.17 6.76 10.03
CA ILE A 487 11.00 5.90 10.21
C ILE A 487 11.44 4.43 10.24
N TYR A 488 10.53 3.54 10.64
CA TYR A 488 10.75 2.10 10.76
C TYR A 488 11.40 1.47 9.52
N SER A 489 11.12 1.98 8.32
CA SER A 489 11.70 1.47 7.08
C SER A 489 13.12 1.98 6.78
N SER A 490 13.51 3.15 7.29
CA SER A 490 14.78 3.81 6.94
C SER A 490 15.90 3.57 7.96
N ILE A 491 15.54 3.34 9.22
CA ILE A 491 16.49 3.16 10.32
C ILE A 491 17.40 1.92 10.17
N GLU A 492 16.90 0.85 9.56
CA GLU A 492 17.68 -0.37 9.32
C GLU A 492 18.76 -0.13 8.26
N TYR A 493 18.42 0.63 7.21
CA TYR A 493 19.40 1.04 6.21
C TYR A 493 20.48 1.93 6.83
N LEU A 494 20.08 2.88 7.69
CA LEU A 494 21.01 3.73 8.45
C LEU A 494 21.94 2.86 9.31
N LYS A 495 21.41 1.90 10.07
CA LYS A 495 22.20 0.95 10.87
C LYS A 495 23.26 0.26 10.03
N HIS A 496 22.84 -0.38 8.94
CA HIS A 496 23.73 -1.12 8.05
C HIS A 496 24.83 -0.22 7.46
N GLU A 497 24.48 1.00 7.04
CA GLU A 497 25.44 1.90 6.41
C GLU A 497 26.41 2.52 7.44
N ILE A 498 25.97 2.84 8.66
CA ILE A 498 26.85 3.25 9.76
C ILE A 498 27.84 2.12 10.05
N VAL A 499 27.36 0.92 10.34
CA VAL A 499 28.20 -0.24 10.69
C VAL A 499 29.22 -0.56 9.59
N LYS A 500 28.76 -0.63 8.33
CA LYS A 500 29.61 -0.91 7.18
C LYS A 500 30.69 0.15 6.96
N ARG A 501 30.39 1.42 7.28
CA ARG A 501 31.36 2.52 7.17
C ARG A 501 32.34 2.48 8.33
N THR A 502 31.87 2.31 9.56
CA THR A 502 32.71 2.14 10.76
C THR A 502 33.72 0.99 10.60
N ASP A 503 33.30 -0.12 9.98
CA ASP A 503 34.18 -1.27 9.71
C ASP A 503 35.31 -0.98 8.72
N LYS A 504 35.10 -0.03 7.80
CA LYS A 504 36.11 0.36 6.82
C LYS A 504 37.10 1.37 7.35
N THR A 505 36.63 2.29 8.18
CA THR A 505 37.40 3.47 8.61
C THR A 505 38.02 3.32 10.00
N GLN A 506 37.63 2.30 10.77
CA GLN A 506 38.14 2.01 12.12
C GLN A 506 38.14 3.22 13.09
N VAL A 507 37.21 4.16 12.91
CA VAL A 507 37.13 5.38 13.72
C VAL A 507 36.72 5.06 15.16
N ALA A 508 37.35 5.67 16.16
CA ALA A 508 37.07 5.43 17.58
C ALA A 508 35.70 5.99 18.02
N THR A 509 35.33 7.18 17.50
CA THR A 509 34.10 7.89 17.86
C THR A 509 33.16 8.09 16.67
N VAL A 510 31.89 7.74 16.84
CA VAL A 510 30.82 7.99 15.86
C VAL A 510 29.85 9.02 16.41
N ILE A 511 29.72 10.16 15.72
CA ILE A 511 28.80 11.25 16.09
C ILE A 511 27.61 11.18 15.14
N ILE A 512 26.40 11.05 15.68
CA ILE A 512 25.17 11.06 14.90
C ILE A 512 24.48 12.42 15.08
N ASP A 513 24.57 13.27 14.06
CA ASP A 513 23.93 14.59 14.01
C ASP A 513 22.45 14.46 13.65
N GLY A 514 21.57 14.71 14.63
CA GLY A 514 20.12 14.63 14.50
C GLY A 514 19.44 15.93 14.06
N SER A 515 20.17 16.94 13.58
CA SER A 515 19.62 18.25 13.21
C SER A 515 18.49 18.19 12.17
N ASN A 516 18.54 17.21 11.26
CA ASN A 516 17.52 16.98 10.24
C ASN A 516 16.45 15.94 10.65
N VAL A 517 16.52 15.40 11.87
CA VAL A 517 15.60 14.35 12.36
C VAL A 517 14.51 15.00 13.21
N SER A 518 13.34 15.24 12.60
CA SER A 518 12.17 15.81 13.28
C SER A 518 11.25 14.75 13.90
N TYR A 519 11.28 13.53 13.36
CA TYR A 519 10.37 12.45 13.73
C TYR A 519 11.08 11.10 13.85
N VAL A 520 10.69 10.33 14.88
CA VAL A 520 11.08 8.93 15.14
C VAL A 520 9.86 8.14 15.64
N ASP A 521 9.69 6.92 15.17
CA ASP A 521 8.66 5.97 15.66
C ASP A 521 9.26 4.95 16.65
N SER A 522 8.41 4.14 17.27
CA SER A 522 8.82 3.12 18.26
C SER A 522 9.79 2.09 17.68
N THR A 523 9.64 1.72 16.41
CA THR A 523 10.53 0.74 15.74
C THR A 523 11.92 1.36 15.52
N ALA A 524 11.96 2.60 15.05
CA ALA A 524 13.19 3.35 14.86
C ALA A 524 13.89 3.61 16.19
N ALA A 525 13.18 3.95 17.27
CA ALA A 525 13.76 4.09 18.60
C ALA A 525 14.45 2.79 19.07
N LYS A 526 13.78 1.64 18.90
CA LYS A 526 14.32 0.33 19.27
C LYS A 526 15.53 -0.09 18.44
N ILE A 527 15.49 0.11 17.12
CA ILE A 527 16.64 -0.19 16.25
C ILE A 527 17.81 0.76 16.55
N PHE A 528 17.53 2.00 16.92
CA PHE A 528 18.54 2.97 17.32
C PHE A 528 19.24 2.57 18.62
N SER A 529 18.51 2.03 19.60
CA SER A 529 19.10 1.36 20.79
C SER A 529 20.06 0.23 20.38
N SER A 530 19.64 -0.60 19.42
CA SER A 530 20.47 -1.69 18.90
C SER A 530 21.72 -1.20 18.16
N ILE A 531 21.67 -0.05 17.46
CA ILE A 531 22.84 0.57 16.83
C ILE A 531 23.89 0.92 17.89
N ILE A 532 23.46 1.56 18.98
CA ILE A 532 24.36 1.99 20.06
C ILE A 532 25.00 0.77 20.73
N GLU A 533 24.22 -0.26 21.03
CA GLU A 533 24.73 -1.52 21.59
C GLU A 533 25.73 -2.21 20.65
N GLU A 534 25.47 -2.24 19.34
CA GLU A 534 26.37 -2.87 18.37
C GLU A 534 27.70 -2.10 18.23
N LEU A 535 27.66 -0.77 18.23
CA LEU A 535 28.86 0.07 18.19
C LEU A 535 29.65 -0.06 19.50
N ALA A 536 28.98 -0.12 20.65
CA ALA A 536 29.61 -0.35 21.95
C ALA A 536 30.28 -1.73 22.02
N LEU A 537 29.64 -2.80 21.50
CA LEU A 537 30.24 -4.14 21.40
C LEU A 537 31.50 -4.18 20.51
N ARG A 538 31.62 -3.24 19.58
CA ARG A 538 32.80 -3.06 18.71
C ARG A 538 33.86 -2.12 19.33
N GLY A 539 33.67 -1.69 20.57
CA GLY A 539 34.57 -0.77 21.28
C GLY A 539 34.53 0.66 20.74
N ARG A 540 33.42 1.09 20.12
CA ARG A 540 33.25 2.44 19.55
C ARG A 540 32.38 3.30 20.46
N THR A 541 32.78 4.54 20.68
CA THR A 541 31.98 5.52 21.42
C THR A 541 30.97 6.19 20.49
N VAL A 542 29.74 6.36 20.94
CA VAL A 542 28.65 6.98 20.16
C VAL A 542 28.21 8.27 20.83
N LEU A 543 28.02 9.34 20.07
CA LEU A 543 27.49 10.62 20.55
C LEU A 543 26.29 11.05 19.72
N LEU A 544 25.25 11.56 20.37
CA LEU A 544 24.04 12.07 19.71
C LEU A 544 24.05 13.60 19.75
N TRP A 545 24.17 14.25 18.59
CA TRP A 545 24.38 15.70 18.49
C TRP A 545 23.16 16.43 17.90
N ASN A 546 22.77 17.57 18.48
CA ASN A 546 21.75 18.49 17.94
C ASN A 546 20.38 17.85 17.62
N TRP A 547 19.84 17.04 18.52
CA TRP A 547 18.54 16.37 18.31
C TRP A 547 17.33 17.22 18.72
N ASN A 548 16.26 17.15 17.92
CA ASN A 548 14.97 17.79 18.25
C ASN A 548 14.42 17.28 19.59
N ARG A 549 13.83 18.17 20.40
CA ARG A 549 13.26 17.87 21.73
C ARG A 549 12.24 16.73 21.69
N SER A 550 11.35 16.72 20.68
CA SER A 550 10.32 15.68 20.55
C SER A 550 10.92 14.28 20.39
N VAL A 551 11.97 14.18 19.57
CA VAL A 551 12.70 12.94 19.31
C VAL A 551 13.51 12.51 20.54
N ARG A 552 14.18 13.45 21.22
CA ARG A 552 14.90 13.19 22.48
C ARG A 552 13.98 12.57 23.54
N CYS A 553 12.82 13.17 23.78
CA CYS A 553 11.85 12.61 24.73
C CYS A 553 11.39 11.20 24.31
N THR A 554 11.22 10.93 23.02
CA THR A 554 10.83 9.60 22.52
C THR A 554 11.89 8.54 22.82
N LEU A 555 13.18 8.84 22.59
CA LEU A 555 14.29 7.92 22.89
C LEU A 555 14.52 7.74 24.40
N ILE A 556 14.41 8.81 25.19
CA ILE A 556 14.56 8.76 26.65
C ILE A 556 13.43 7.93 27.31
N ARG A 557 12.19 8.01 26.78
CA ARG A 557 11.06 7.19 27.27
C ARG A 557 11.28 5.69 27.06
N LEU A 558 12.02 5.30 26.03
CA LEU A 558 12.35 3.91 25.75
C LEU A 558 13.36 3.38 26.79
N ASN A 559 14.52 4.05 26.90
CA ASN A 559 15.58 3.66 27.83
C ASN A 559 16.33 4.89 28.37
N LYS A 560 15.92 5.38 29.55
CA LYS A 560 16.48 6.59 30.17
C LYS A 560 17.98 6.46 30.44
N GLU A 561 18.44 5.32 30.97
CA GLU A 561 19.83 5.10 31.38
C GLU A 561 20.79 5.10 30.19
N GLN A 562 20.37 4.51 29.07
CA GLN A 562 21.20 4.40 27.87
C GLN A 562 21.30 5.70 27.09
N PHE A 563 20.20 6.44 26.94
CA PHE A 563 20.15 7.59 26.03
C PHE A 563 20.53 8.92 26.68
N TYR A 564 20.30 9.10 27.98
CA TYR A 564 20.43 10.41 28.63
C TYR A 564 21.85 10.98 28.57
N SER A 565 22.88 10.14 28.79
CA SER A 565 24.29 10.55 28.77
C SER A 565 24.85 10.80 27.37
N LEU A 566 24.14 10.36 26.32
CA LEU A 566 24.62 10.42 24.93
C LEU A 566 24.24 11.71 24.21
N PHE A 567 23.21 12.43 24.69
CA PHE A 567 22.74 13.67 24.05
C PHE A 567 23.61 14.87 24.41
N LYS A 568 24.17 15.51 23.40
CA LYS A 568 24.94 16.76 23.52
C LYS A 568 24.46 17.81 22.52
N ASN A 569 24.56 19.08 22.91
CA ASN A 569 24.21 20.25 22.09
C ASN A 569 25.38 21.25 22.14
N GLY A 570 25.78 21.81 20.99
CA GLY A 570 26.88 22.79 20.94
C GLY A 570 27.46 23.01 19.53
N GLY A 571 28.48 23.88 19.44
CA GLY A 571 29.32 24.03 18.26
C GLY A 571 30.55 23.10 18.30
N LEU A 572 31.21 22.88 17.15
CA LEU A 572 32.38 21.98 17.01
C LEU A 572 33.53 22.27 18.01
N GLU A 573 33.68 23.52 18.46
CA GLU A 573 34.73 23.96 19.41
C GLU A 573 34.57 23.42 20.84
N GLN A 574 33.36 22.99 21.24
CA GLN A 574 33.11 22.41 22.57
C GLN A 574 33.43 20.91 22.63
N LEU A 575 33.51 20.24 21.48
CA LEU A 575 33.81 18.81 21.36
C LEU A 575 35.23 18.45 21.82
N ASP A 576 36.19 19.38 21.65
CA ASP A 576 37.60 19.20 22.01
C ASP A 576 37.84 19.09 23.54
N LYS A 577 36.93 19.58 24.39
CA LYS A 577 37.14 19.63 25.85
C LYS A 577 36.76 18.33 26.59
N GLU A 578 35.99 17.44 25.98
CA GLU A 578 35.37 16.31 26.69
C GLU A 578 35.98 14.93 26.41
N ILE A 579 36.91 14.81 25.44
CA ILE A 579 37.46 13.51 25.00
C ILE A 579 38.79 13.14 25.71
N CYS A 580 39.25 13.94 26.67
CA CYS A 580 40.54 13.75 27.34
C CYS A 580 40.56 12.60 28.38
N SER A 581 40.71 11.35 27.94
CA SER A 581 41.40 10.30 28.71
C SER A 581 41.80 9.10 27.83
N GLU A 582 43.12 8.87 27.77
CA GLU A 582 43.84 7.62 27.38
C GLU A 582 44.15 7.36 25.88
N ASN A 583 45.42 7.67 25.53
CA ASN A 583 46.47 7.01 24.70
C ASN A 583 46.11 5.73 23.89
N GLU A 584 46.70 5.35 22.75
CA GLU A 584 47.86 5.77 21.93
C GLU A 584 47.73 5.14 20.49
N ASP A 585 48.13 5.90 19.46
CA ASP A 585 48.75 5.64 18.14
C ASP A 585 48.30 4.57 17.09
N ILE A 586 48.09 5.04 15.82
CA ILE A 586 48.78 4.70 14.54
C ILE A 586 47.89 4.73 13.25
N SER A 587 48.22 5.69 12.35
CA SER A 587 48.18 5.82 10.85
C SER A 587 47.00 5.43 9.93
N GLU A 588 46.56 6.40 9.12
CA GLU A 588 45.68 6.27 7.94
C GLU A 588 46.42 6.10 6.59
N SER A 589 45.77 5.44 5.61
CA SER A 589 46.08 5.58 4.18
C SER A 589 44.79 5.56 3.33
N PHE A 590 44.72 6.43 2.31
CA PHE A 590 43.60 6.55 1.36
C PHE A 590 43.98 6.02 -0.03
N PRO A 591 43.07 5.34 -0.77
CA PRO A 591 43.21 5.13 -2.20
C PRO A 591 42.47 6.21 -3.04
N GLN A 592 42.98 6.42 -4.25
CA GLN A 592 42.61 7.49 -5.19
C GLN A 592 41.23 7.31 -5.90
N PRO A 593 40.61 8.40 -6.40
CA PRO A 593 39.21 8.43 -6.87
C PRO A 593 38.96 7.92 -8.30
N SER A 594 39.99 7.46 -9.03
CA SER A 594 39.86 7.12 -10.47
C SER A 594 39.43 5.67 -10.77
N GLN A 595 39.20 4.83 -9.75
CA GLN A 595 38.77 3.43 -9.94
C GLN A 595 37.27 3.16 -9.70
N LEU A 596 36.47 4.20 -9.42
CA LEU A 596 35.05 4.04 -9.05
C LEU A 596 34.08 3.89 -10.25
N ILE A 597 34.55 4.07 -11.49
CA ILE A 597 33.67 4.17 -12.67
C ILE A 597 33.71 2.91 -13.56
N SER A 598 34.67 1.99 -13.40
CA SER A 598 34.71 0.74 -14.17
C SER A 598 34.00 -0.45 -13.50
N THR A 599 33.52 -0.29 -12.26
CA THR A 599 33.02 -1.43 -11.45
C THR A 599 31.53 -1.74 -11.65
N CYS A 600 30.78 -0.89 -12.36
CA CYS A 600 29.32 -1.04 -12.45
C CYS A 600 28.86 -2.02 -13.55
N CYS A 601 29.72 -2.39 -14.51
CA CYS A 601 29.32 -3.21 -15.67
C CYS A 601 29.99 -4.61 -15.75
N ARG A 602 30.68 -5.08 -14.70
CA ARG A 602 31.27 -6.44 -14.64
C ARG A 602 30.81 -7.27 -13.43
N GLY A 603 29.68 -6.90 -12.83
CA GLY A 603 29.23 -7.40 -11.52
C GLY A 603 28.14 -8.48 -11.55
N ILE A 604 28.34 -9.56 -12.31
CA ILE A 604 27.47 -10.76 -12.18
C ILE A 604 28.29 -11.98 -11.68
N CYS A 605 29.60 -12.04 -11.94
CA CYS A 605 30.49 -13.15 -11.52
C CYS A 605 31.75 -12.68 -10.77
N THR A 606 31.61 -11.84 -9.74
CA THR A 606 32.75 -11.53 -8.86
C THR A 606 32.82 -12.49 -7.67
N ARG A 607 34.03 -12.89 -7.26
CA ARG A 607 34.27 -13.73 -6.06
C ARG A 607 33.52 -13.23 -4.82
N LYS A 608 33.39 -11.91 -4.66
CA LYS A 608 32.62 -11.27 -3.57
C LYS A 608 31.12 -11.60 -3.62
N GLN A 609 30.51 -11.58 -4.80
CA GLN A 609 29.09 -11.95 -4.95
C GLN A 609 28.87 -13.45 -4.73
N LEU A 610 29.79 -14.29 -5.22
CA LEU A 610 29.72 -15.74 -5.03
C LEU A 610 29.84 -16.11 -3.53
N LEU A 611 30.79 -15.50 -2.81
CA LEU A 611 30.92 -15.63 -1.36
C LEU A 611 29.70 -15.10 -0.61
N LYS A 612 29.03 -14.05 -1.12
CA LYS A 612 27.80 -13.50 -0.52
C LYS A 612 26.59 -14.41 -0.71
N ARG A 613 26.46 -15.05 -1.89
CA ARG A 613 25.31 -15.92 -2.21
C ARG A 613 25.44 -17.34 -1.69
N PHE A 614 26.66 -17.81 -1.44
CA PHE A 614 26.94 -19.10 -0.79
C PHE A 614 27.76 -18.88 0.49
N PRO A 615 27.11 -18.53 1.62
CA PRO A 615 27.79 -18.32 2.91
C PRO A 615 28.63 -19.52 3.38
N ILE A 616 28.30 -20.73 2.94
CA ILE A 616 29.12 -21.93 3.21
C ILE A 616 30.58 -21.78 2.81
N LEU A 617 30.87 -21.05 1.73
CA LEU A 617 32.24 -20.80 1.28
C LEU A 617 33.01 -19.83 2.19
N GLN A 618 32.32 -19.11 3.09
CA GLN A 618 32.93 -18.22 4.09
C GLN A 618 33.18 -18.93 5.42
N TRP A 619 32.19 -19.69 5.92
CA TRP A 619 32.28 -20.29 7.25
C TRP A 619 32.99 -21.65 7.25
N LEU A 620 32.84 -22.47 6.20
CA LEU A 620 33.44 -23.80 6.15
C LEU A 620 34.99 -23.77 6.25
N PRO A 621 35.71 -22.84 5.59
CA PRO A 621 37.18 -22.75 5.74
C PRO A 621 37.66 -22.29 7.12
N THR A 622 36.79 -21.63 7.90
CA THR A 622 37.11 -21.13 9.24
C THR A 622 36.60 -22.06 10.36
N TYR A 623 36.09 -23.24 9.98
CA TYR A 623 35.50 -24.21 10.89
C TYR A 623 36.57 -24.88 11.77
N LYS A 624 36.36 -24.89 13.09
CA LYS A 624 37.23 -25.57 14.06
C LYS A 624 36.61 -26.88 14.52
N ALA A 625 37.43 -27.91 14.72
CA ALA A 625 36.96 -29.24 15.16
C ALA A 625 36.20 -29.19 16.51
N GLU A 626 36.53 -28.23 17.38
CA GLU A 626 35.84 -28.00 18.66
C GLU A 626 34.34 -27.68 18.48
N TYR A 627 33.97 -27.04 17.37
CA TYR A 627 32.57 -26.66 17.09
C TYR A 627 31.68 -27.86 16.76
N LEU A 628 32.27 -29.00 16.40
CA LEU A 628 31.53 -30.20 16.01
C LEU A 628 30.64 -30.72 17.14
N ILE A 629 31.15 -30.72 18.38
CA ILE A 629 30.37 -31.20 19.53
C ILE A 629 29.22 -30.24 19.83
N ASP A 630 29.48 -28.93 19.83
CA ASP A 630 28.47 -27.90 20.05
C ASP A 630 27.34 -28.00 19.00
N ASP A 631 27.68 -28.15 17.72
CA ASP A 631 26.72 -28.22 16.61
C ASP A 631 25.93 -29.56 16.58
N ILE A 632 26.55 -30.68 16.97
CA ILE A 632 25.85 -31.97 17.13
C ILE A 632 24.84 -31.89 18.29
N VAL A 633 25.25 -31.37 19.46
CA VAL A 633 24.38 -31.25 20.62
C VAL A 633 23.22 -30.30 20.34
N ALA A 634 23.49 -29.18 19.66
CA ALA A 634 22.46 -28.24 19.25
C ALA A 634 21.46 -28.87 18.29
N GLY A 635 21.93 -29.54 17.23
CA GLY A 635 21.03 -30.18 16.27
C GLY A 635 20.25 -31.35 16.84
N LEU A 636 20.82 -32.15 17.75
CA LEU A 636 20.07 -33.19 18.47
C LEU A 636 18.95 -32.59 19.33
N SER A 637 19.22 -31.47 20.01
CA SER A 637 18.24 -30.77 20.84
C SER A 637 17.09 -30.19 20.01
N VAL A 638 17.41 -29.65 18.83
CA VAL A 638 16.41 -29.16 17.86
C VAL A 638 15.63 -30.33 17.26
N ALA A 639 16.28 -31.46 16.94
CA ALA A 639 15.61 -32.64 16.38
C ALA A 639 14.57 -33.22 17.34
N LEU A 640 14.91 -33.33 18.62
CA LEU A 640 13.98 -33.77 19.67
C LEU A 640 12.76 -32.84 19.80
N THR A 641 12.91 -31.57 19.42
CA THR A 641 11.81 -30.59 19.41
C THR A 641 11.01 -30.64 18.11
N VAL A 642 11.66 -30.80 16.95
CA VAL A 642 11.01 -30.72 15.64
C VAL A 642 10.19 -31.96 15.32
N ILE A 643 10.56 -33.15 15.84
CA ILE A 643 9.82 -34.39 15.54
C ILE A 643 8.36 -34.29 16.06
N PRO A 644 8.10 -34.04 17.36
CA PRO A 644 6.73 -33.91 17.82
C PRO A 644 6.01 -32.68 17.27
N GLN A 645 6.72 -31.57 17.09
CA GLN A 645 6.14 -30.35 16.52
C GLN A 645 5.71 -30.56 15.06
N GLY A 646 6.54 -31.20 14.23
CA GLY A 646 6.24 -31.48 12.83
C GLY A 646 4.99 -32.34 12.67
N ILE A 647 4.88 -33.40 13.48
CA ILE A 647 3.69 -34.27 13.54
C ILE A 647 2.44 -33.44 13.91
N ALA A 648 2.55 -32.59 14.93
CA ALA A 648 1.43 -31.78 15.38
C ALA A 648 1.03 -30.72 14.32
N TYR A 649 2.00 -30.12 13.63
CA TYR A 649 1.75 -29.13 12.58
C TYR A 649 1.14 -29.73 11.31
N ALA A 650 1.46 -30.99 10.97
CA ALA A 650 0.75 -31.71 9.93
C ALA A 650 -0.74 -31.85 10.26
N ALA A 651 -1.06 -32.21 11.51
CA ALA A 651 -2.44 -32.27 11.98
C ALA A 651 -3.14 -30.90 11.93
N VAL A 652 -2.42 -29.80 12.24
CA VAL A 652 -2.95 -28.43 12.06
C VAL A 652 -3.21 -28.11 10.59
N ALA A 653 -2.42 -28.63 9.65
CA ALA A 653 -2.61 -28.46 8.21
C ALA A 653 -3.68 -29.37 7.58
N ASN A 654 -4.35 -30.21 8.38
CA ASN A 654 -5.21 -31.30 7.91
C ASN A 654 -4.49 -32.29 6.98
N LEU A 655 -3.20 -32.55 7.25
CA LEU A 655 -2.37 -33.52 6.56
C LEU A 655 -2.03 -34.69 7.46
N ASP A 656 -1.68 -35.81 6.84
CA ASP A 656 -1.14 -36.95 7.58
C ASP A 656 0.18 -36.58 8.28
N PRO A 657 0.46 -37.16 9.47
CA PRO A 657 1.65 -36.87 10.28
C PRO A 657 2.98 -36.88 9.52
N GLN A 658 3.15 -37.77 8.53
CA GLN A 658 4.41 -37.89 7.80
C GLN A 658 4.77 -36.63 7.01
N TYR A 659 3.79 -35.87 6.48
CA TYR A 659 4.06 -34.65 5.72
C TYR A 659 4.72 -33.56 6.57
N GLY A 660 4.45 -33.55 7.88
CA GLY A 660 5.13 -32.66 8.83
C GLY A 660 6.61 -33.01 9.00
N LEU A 661 6.92 -34.31 9.05
CA LEU A 661 8.30 -34.80 9.14
C LEU A 661 9.05 -34.65 7.81
N TYR A 662 8.39 -34.87 6.67
CA TYR A 662 8.94 -34.62 5.34
C TYR A 662 9.38 -33.16 5.18
N SER A 663 8.61 -32.26 5.76
CA SER A 663 8.90 -30.82 5.73
C SER A 663 10.01 -30.39 6.70
N ALA A 664 10.45 -31.24 7.62
CA ALA A 664 11.37 -30.85 8.69
C ALA A 664 12.86 -31.01 8.35
N PHE A 665 13.24 -31.78 7.32
CA PHE A 665 14.66 -32.09 7.05
C PHE A 665 15.26 -31.31 5.88
N MET A 666 14.56 -31.19 4.73
CA MET A 666 15.16 -30.67 3.49
C MET A 666 15.60 -29.21 3.63
N GLY A 667 14.77 -28.39 4.27
CA GLY A 667 15.10 -27.00 4.56
C GLY A 667 16.38 -26.85 5.39
N CYS A 668 16.67 -27.78 6.31
CA CYS A 668 17.88 -27.75 7.11
C CYS A 668 19.15 -27.99 6.28
N PHE A 669 19.09 -28.87 5.27
CA PHE A 669 20.22 -29.13 4.37
C PHE A 669 20.50 -27.93 3.46
N ILE A 670 19.46 -27.36 2.85
CA ILE A 670 19.60 -26.21 1.96
C ILE A 670 20.06 -24.96 2.74
N TYR A 671 19.51 -24.74 3.94
CA TYR A 671 19.87 -23.59 4.76
C TYR A 671 21.34 -23.60 5.20
N CYS A 672 21.93 -24.79 5.42
CA CYS A 672 23.35 -24.91 5.73
C CYS A 672 24.26 -24.34 4.60
N ILE A 673 23.81 -24.46 3.35
CA ILE A 673 24.56 -24.04 2.16
C ILE A 673 24.39 -22.53 1.89
N ILE A 674 23.14 -22.03 1.98
CA ILE A 674 22.75 -20.69 1.46
C ILE A 674 22.40 -19.71 2.60
N GLY A 675 22.03 -20.19 3.78
CA GLY A 675 21.58 -19.38 4.91
C GLY A 675 22.68 -18.51 5.52
N SER A 676 22.31 -17.31 6.00
CA SER A 676 23.27 -16.36 6.57
C SER A 676 23.36 -16.39 8.09
N CYS A 677 22.30 -16.83 8.78
CA CYS A 677 22.22 -16.81 10.25
C CYS A 677 22.32 -18.23 10.85
N LYS A 678 23.38 -18.53 11.61
CA LYS A 678 23.61 -19.86 12.20
C LYS A 678 22.53 -20.35 13.18
N ASP A 679 21.80 -19.43 13.81
CA ASP A 679 20.82 -19.75 14.85
C ASP A 679 19.44 -20.10 14.26
N VAL A 680 19.18 -19.75 12.99
CA VAL A 680 17.92 -20.01 12.30
C VAL A 680 17.79 -21.48 11.92
N THR A 681 16.60 -22.05 12.14
CA THR A 681 16.28 -23.44 11.80
C THR A 681 15.01 -23.46 10.94
N ILE A 682 15.09 -24.04 9.73
CA ILE A 682 13.98 -24.10 8.79
C ILE A 682 13.16 -25.38 9.00
N GLY A 683 11.84 -25.28 8.88
CA GLY A 683 10.92 -26.43 8.80
C GLY A 683 9.46 -25.99 8.96
N PRO A 684 8.52 -26.89 9.27
CA PRO A 684 7.12 -26.52 9.42
C PRO A 684 6.90 -25.60 10.63
N THR A 685 5.94 -24.69 10.50
CA THR A 685 5.50 -23.78 11.58
C THR A 685 3.98 -23.82 11.70
N ALA A 686 3.47 -23.56 12.91
CA ALA A 686 2.04 -23.57 13.19
C ALA A 686 1.26 -22.59 12.29
N ILE A 687 1.83 -21.41 12.03
CA ILE A 687 1.20 -20.35 11.23
C ILE A 687 1.07 -20.78 9.77
N LEU A 688 2.15 -21.28 9.15
CA LEU A 688 2.07 -21.80 7.78
C LEU A 688 1.14 -23.00 7.67
N SER A 689 1.16 -23.91 8.64
CA SER A 689 0.24 -25.05 8.66
C SER A 689 -1.22 -24.63 8.72
N LEU A 690 -1.55 -23.61 9.51
CA LEU A 690 -2.91 -23.07 9.58
C LEU A 690 -3.36 -22.46 8.24
N MET A 691 -2.48 -21.72 7.56
CA MET A 691 -2.78 -21.14 6.24
C MET A 691 -2.92 -22.19 5.13
N VAL A 692 -2.09 -23.24 5.20
CA VAL A 692 -2.16 -24.38 4.29
C VAL A 692 -3.48 -25.13 4.48
N ASN A 693 -3.95 -25.27 5.74
CA ASN A 693 -5.22 -25.92 6.04
C ASN A 693 -6.40 -25.34 5.25
N ALA A 694 -6.49 -24.01 5.17
CA ALA A 694 -7.59 -23.32 4.49
C ALA A 694 -7.76 -23.73 3.01
N HIS A 695 -6.72 -24.30 2.40
CA HIS A 695 -6.70 -24.69 0.99
C HIS A 695 -6.56 -26.22 0.80
N VAL A 696 -6.01 -26.93 1.78
CA VAL A 696 -5.79 -28.38 1.74
C VAL A 696 -6.97 -29.16 2.31
N GLY A 697 -7.70 -28.57 3.26
CA GLY A 697 -8.71 -29.26 4.06
C GLY A 697 -9.70 -30.09 3.23
N ASN A 698 -10.11 -29.55 2.07
CA ASN A 698 -11.07 -30.18 1.15
C ASN A 698 -10.44 -30.68 -0.16
N SER A 699 -9.13 -30.46 -0.38
CA SER A 699 -8.49 -30.64 -1.68
C SER A 699 -7.25 -31.56 -1.65
N GLY A 700 -6.93 -32.15 -0.50
CA GLY A 700 -5.90 -33.19 -0.39
C GLY A 700 -4.45 -32.66 -0.38
N PRO A 701 -3.48 -33.58 -0.18
CA PRO A 701 -2.09 -33.22 0.12
C PRO A 701 -1.32 -32.61 -1.06
N GLU A 702 -1.79 -32.83 -2.29
CA GLU A 702 -1.14 -32.31 -3.50
C GLU A 702 -1.15 -30.78 -3.56
N PHE A 703 -2.20 -30.14 -3.03
CA PHE A 703 -2.26 -28.68 -2.90
C PHE A 703 -1.23 -28.13 -1.91
N ALA A 704 -0.92 -28.85 -0.82
CA ALA A 704 0.16 -28.47 0.09
C ALA A 704 1.51 -28.48 -0.63
N ILE A 705 1.81 -29.53 -1.39
CA ILE A 705 3.09 -29.68 -2.10
C ILE A 705 3.23 -28.61 -3.19
N LEU A 706 2.16 -28.37 -3.97
CA LEU A 706 2.14 -27.32 -4.98
C LEU A 706 2.28 -25.93 -4.34
N SER A 707 1.60 -25.67 -3.22
CA SER A 707 1.73 -24.40 -2.50
C SER A 707 3.16 -24.16 -2.01
N ALA A 708 3.89 -25.21 -1.60
CA ALA A 708 5.30 -25.11 -1.22
C ALA A 708 6.18 -24.72 -2.42
N PHE A 709 5.95 -25.34 -3.58
CA PHE A 709 6.67 -25.02 -4.81
C PHE A 709 6.43 -23.59 -5.28
N ILE A 710 5.17 -23.18 -5.40
CA ILE A 710 4.79 -21.82 -5.80
C ILE A 710 5.32 -20.81 -4.78
N THR A 711 5.22 -21.12 -3.49
CA THR A 711 5.75 -20.28 -2.43
C THR A 711 7.26 -20.09 -2.60
N GLY A 712 8.01 -21.17 -2.82
CA GLY A 712 9.44 -21.11 -3.07
C GLY A 712 9.81 -20.30 -4.31
N CYS A 713 9.06 -20.45 -5.42
CA CYS A 713 9.25 -19.69 -6.65
C CYS A 713 9.03 -18.19 -6.45
N VAL A 714 7.93 -17.79 -5.79
CA VAL A 714 7.61 -16.38 -5.52
C VAL A 714 8.68 -15.76 -4.61
N ILE A 715 9.05 -16.44 -3.52
CA ILE A 715 10.08 -15.95 -2.60
C ILE A 715 11.43 -15.81 -3.31
N LEU A 716 11.81 -16.79 -4.13
CA LEU A 716 13.05 -16.76 -4.90
C LEU A 716 13.05 -15.60 -5.90
N MET A 717 11.94 -15.37 -6.60
CA MET A 717 11.77 -14.24 -7.53
C MET A 717 11.95 -12.91 -6.80
N LEU A 718 11.31 -12.73 -5.65
CA LEU A 718 11.45 -11.52 -4.82
C LEU A 718 12.90 -11.33 -4.34
N GLY A 719 13.60 -12.42 -4.01
CA GLY A 719 15.01 -12.43 -3.63
C GLY A 719 15.94 -12.04 -4.80
N ILE A 720 15.69 -12.56 -6.01
CA ILE A 720 16.47 -12.25 -7.21
C ILE A 720 16.30 -10.77 -7.61
N LEU A 721 15.08 -10.25 -7.50
CA LEU A 721 14.77 -8.83 -7.76
C LEU A 721 15.32 -7.88 -6.68
N ASN A 722 16.00 -8.40 -5.65
CA ASN A 722 16.50 -7.66 -4.47
C ASN A 722 15.40 -6.85 -3.77
N LEU A 723 14.17 -7.38 -3.73
CA LEU A 723 13.01 -6.75 -3.09
C LEU A 723 12.99 -6.95 -1.55
N GLY A 724 14.12 -7.33 -0.94
CA GLY A 724 14.24 -7.51 0.51
C GLY A 724 13.96 -6.24 1.33
N PHE A 725 13.96 -5.05 0.69
CA PHE A 725 13.52 -3.82 1.34
C PHE A 725 12.02 -3.82 1.67
N LEU A 726 11.19 -4.60 0.95
CA LEU A 726 9.74 -4.72 1.24
C LEU A 726 9.48 -5.25 2.66
N VAL A 727 10.34 -6.15 3.13
CA VAL A 727 10.25 -6.71 4.49
C VAL A 727 10.49 -5.65 5.57
N GLN A 728 11.22 -4.57 5.24
CA GLN A 728 11.45 -3.44 6.15
C GLN A 728 10.19 -2.61 6.37
N PHE A 729 9.10 -2.82 5.59
CA PHE A 729 7.85 -2.08 5.80
C PHE A 729 6.93 -2.69 6.86
N ILE A 730 7.33 -3.81 7.45
CA ILE A 730 6.57 -4.47 8.51
C ILE A 730 7.13 -3.95 9.84
N SER A 731 6.37 -3.07 10.50
CA SER A 731 6.84 -2.42 11.73
C SER A 731 6.78 -3.37 12.93
N PHE A 732 7.50 -2.99 13.99
CA PHE A 732 7.50 -3.72 15.25
C PHE A 732 6.08 -3.86 15.84
N PRO A 733 5.23 -2.80 15.90
CA PRO A 733 3.84 -2.92 16.37
C PRO A 733 2.98 -3.92 15.58
N VAL A 734 3.14 -3.97 14.24
CA VAL A 734 2.38 -4.90 13.40
C VAL A 734 2.81 -6.34 13.66
N THR A 735 4.13 -6.58 13.77
CA THR A 735 4.66 -7.92 14.09
C THR A 735 4.13 -8.42 15.43
N VAL A 736 4.15 -7.58 16.48
CA VAL A 736 3.67 -7.94 17.83
C VAL A 736 2.15 -8.22 17.83
N GLY A 737 1.37 -7.40 17.11
CA GLY A 737 -0.07 -7.62 16.97
C GLY A 737 -0.40 -8.92 16.24
N PHE A 738 0.32 -9.21 15.14
CA PHE A 738 0.19 -10.43 14.36
C PHE A 738 0.58 -11.69 15.14
N THR A 739 1.76 -11.71 15.78
CA THR A 739 2.22 -12.89 16.54
C THR A 739 1.31 -13.19 17.72
N SER A 740 0.80 -12.16 18.39
CA SER A 740 -0.17 -12.31 19.49
C SER A 740 -1.50 -12.88 19.00
N ALA A 741 -2.04 -12.36 17.89
CA ALA A 741 -3.28 -12.88 17.31
C ALA A 741 -3.11 -14.33 16.81
N ALA A 742 -2.02 -14.62 16.11
CA ALA A 742 -1.70 -15.97 15.66
C ALA A 742 -1.58 -16.95 16.84
N ALA A 743 -0.91 -16.58 17.93
CA ALA A 743 -0.80 -17.40 19.12
C ALA A 743 -2.18 -17.70 19.74
N ILE A 744 -3.06 -16.70 19.82
CA ILE A 744 -4.44 -16.85 20.34
C ILE A 744 -5.28 -17.74 19.42
N THR A 745 -5.22 -17.54 18.11
CA THR A 745 -5.96 -18.36 17.13
C THR A 745 -5.49 -19.82 17.15
N ILE A 746 -4.18 -20.06 17.18
CA ILE A 746 -3.62 -21.42 17.25
C ILE A 746 -4.02 -22.09 18.56
N ALA A 747 -3.89 -21.40 19.70
CA ALA A 747 -4.29 -21.94 21.00
C ALA A 747 -5.79 -22.28 21.03
N SER A 748 -6.63 -21.43 20.43
CA SER A 748 -8.07 -21.67 20.32
C SER A 748 -8.36 -22.89 19.45
N GLY A 749 -7.74 -23.00 18.27
CA GLY A 749 -7.90 -24.14 17.35
C GLY A 749 -7.43 -25.48 17.93
N GLN A 750 -6.52 -25.48 18.91
CA GLN A 750 -6.10 -26.69 19.63
C GLN A 750 -7.06 -27.13 20.74
N MET A 751 -8.04 -26.31 21.11
CA MET A 751 -8.98 -26.63 22.19
C MET A 751 -9.76 -27.92 21.90
N LYS A 752 -10.11 -28.18 20.62
CA LYS A 752 -10.79 -29.42 20.23
C LYS A 752 -9.97 -30.69 20.52
N SER A 753 -8.68 -30.65 20.19
CA SER A 753 -7.75 -31.77 20.40
C SER A 753 -7.39 -31.93 21.88
N LEU A 754 -7.41 -30.83 22.64
CA LEU A 754 -7.24 -30.84 24.09
C LEU A 754 -8.43 -31.51 24.79
N LEU A 755 -9.66 -31.16 24.40
CA LEU A 755 -10.90 -31.66 25.00
C LEU A 755 -11.38 -33.01 24.42
N GLY A 756 -10.84 -33.41 23.27
CA GLY A 756 -11.20 -34.66 22.58
C GLY A 756 -12.54 -34.63 21.85
N ILE A 757 -13.01 -33.44 21.44
CA ILE A 757 -14.28 -33.24 20.72
C ILE A 757 -14.10 -33.31 19.20
N SER A 758 -15.15 -33.70 18.47
CA SER A 758 -15.17 -33.75 17.00
C SER A 758 -15.48 -32.38 16.39
N GLY A 759 -14.86 -32.05 15.25
CA GLY A 759 -15.21 -30.86 14.45
C GLY A 759 -14.03 -30.25 13.66
N GLN A 760 -14.35 -29.62 12.52
CA GLN A 760 -13.38 -28.97 11.65
C GLN A 760 -13.44 -27.44 11.83
N SER A 761 -12.86 -26.96 12.92
CA SER A 761 -12.75 -25.51 13.18
C SER A 761 -11.31 -25.16 13.53
N ASN A 762 -10.68 -24.28 12.75
CA ASN A 762 -9.33 -23.77 13.01
C ASN A 762 -9.27 -22.25 13.10
N GLU A 763 -10.32 -21.55 12.66
CA GLU A 763 -10.46 -20.12 12.89
C GLU A 763 -10.87 -19.83 14.33
N PHE A 764 -10.54 -18.63 14.80
CA PHE A 764 -10.76 -18.24 16.19
C PHE A 764 -12.23 -18.35 16.59
N LEU A 765 -13.14 -17.70 15.84
CA LEU A 765 -14.57 -17.68 16.16
C LEU A 765 -15.19 -19.08 16.03
N ASP A 766 -14.96 -19.75 14.89
CA ASP A 766 -15.50 -21.08 14.62
C ASP A 766 -15.04 -22.11 15.67
N SER A 767 -13.81 -22.00 16.15
CA SER A 767 -13.30 -22.92 17.16
C SER A 767 -14.02 -22.78 18.49
N TRP A 768 -14.38 -21.56 18.89
CA TRP A 768 -15.15 -21.36 20.11
C TRP A 768 -16.62 -21.76 19.94
N ILE A 769 -17.22 -21.46 18.79
CA ILE A 769 -18.58 -21.92 18.44
C ILE A 769 -18.64 -23.45 18.53
N ASN A 770 -17.70 -24.15 17.91
CA ASN A 770 -17.62 -25.61 17.94
C ASN A 770 -17.46 -26.19 19.36
N VAL A 771 -16.64 -25.55 20.21
CA VAL A 771 -16.49 -25.95 21.62
C VAL A 771 -17.80 -25.79 22.40
N PHE A 772 -18.56 -24.71 22.16
CA PHE A 772 -19.85 -24.50 22.82
C PHE A 772 -20.95 -25.45 22.32
N GLU A 773 -20.93 -25.80 21.03
CA GLU A 773 -21.88 -26.77 20.44
C GLU A 773 -21.63 -28.20 20.95
N HIS A 774 -20.36 -28.63 21.05
CA HIS A 774 -19.99 -30.00 21.43
C HIS A 774 -19.55 -30.13 22.89
N ILE A 775 -19.98 -29.23 23.78
CA ILE A 775 -19.52 -29.22 25.19
C ILE A 775 -19.92 -30.49 25.96
N GLN A 776 -20.93 -31.22 25.49
CA GLN A 776 -21.38 -32.48 26.09
C GLN A 776 -20.54 -33.69 25.65
N ASP A 777 -19.79 -33.60 24.55
CA ASP A 777 -19.00 -34.70 23.96
C ASP A 777 -17.54 -34.72 24.47
N ILE A 778 -17.24 -33.94 25.50
CA ILE A 778 -15.87 -33.81 26.03
C ILE A 778 -15.37 -35.14 26.60
N ARG A 779 -14.21 -35.58 26.10
CA ARG A 779 -13.51 -36.76 26.61
C ARG A 779 -12.66 -36.36 27.81
N LEU A 780 -13.09 -36.79 28.99
CA LEU A 780 -12.47 -36.42 30.26
C LEU A 780 -10.99 -36.84 30.34
N TRP A 781 -10.64 -38.04 29.87
CA TRP A 781 -9.26 -38.54 29.93
C TRP A 781 -8.30 -37.78 29.01
N ASP A 782 -8.73 -37.43 27.80
CA ASP A 782 -7.96 -36.57 26.89
C ASP A 782 -7.75 -35.18 27.50
N SER A 783 -8.80 -34.59 28.08
CA SER A 783 -8.74 -33.29 28.76
C SER A 783 -7.76 -33.28 29.93
N VAL A 784 -7.81 -34.32 30.77
CA VAL A 784 -6.90 -34.48 31.92
C VAL A 784 -5.46 -34.64 31.45
N LEU A 785 -5.21 -35.47 30.43
CA LEU A 785 -3.87 -35.67 29.89
C LEU A 785 -3.32 -34.38 29.29
N GLY A 786 -4.12 -33.65 28.49
CA GLY A 786 -3.74 -32.37 27.91
C GLY A 786 -3.46 -31.28 28.95
N LEU A 787 -4.26 -31.20 30.00
CA LEU A 787 -4.01 -30.25 31.09
C LEU A 787 -2.77 -30.64 31.91
N ALA A 788 -2.59 -31.94 32.17
CA ALA A 788 -1.42 -32.47 32.87
C ALA A 788 -0.12 -32.22 32.07
N THR A 789 -0.15 -32.32 30.73
CA THR A 789 1.02 -32.02 29.90
C THR A 789 1.35 -30.53 29.91
N ILE A 790 0.36 -29.63 29.88
CA ILE A 790 0.58 -28.18 30.03
C ILE A 790 1.23 -27.88 31.39
N ILE A 791 0.65 -28.40 32.48
CA ILE A 791 1.19 -28.21 33.84
C ILE A 791 2.61 -28.78 33.93
N GLY A 792 2.83 -29.98 33.40
CA GLY A 792 4.14 -30.64 33.37
C GLY A 792 5.19 -29.81 32.61
N LEU A 793 4.85 -29.25 31.45
CA LEU A 793 5.74 -28.38 30.67
C LEU A 793 6.09 -27.09 31.42
N VAL A 794 5.12 -26.46 32.08
CA VAL A 794 5.34 -25.26 32.89
C VAL A 794 6.24 -25.57 34.10
N LEU A 795 6.04 -26.71 34.77
CA LEU A 795 6.90 -27.17 35.88
C LEU A 795 8.33 -27.46 35.40
N LEU A 796 8.48 -28.20 34.29
CA LEU A 796 9.79 -28.48 33.68
C LEU A 796 10.52 -27.19 33.29
N MET A 797 9.79 -26.15 32.90
CA MET A 797 10.38 -24.84 32.60
C MET A 797 10.94 -24.14 33.84
N GLN A 798 10.34 -24.32 35.02
CA GLN A 798 10.83 -23.74 36.27
C GLN A 798 12.09 -24.44 36.80
N MET A 799 12.39 -25.67 36.35
CA MET A 799 13.59 -26.41 36.76
C MET A 799 14.90 -25.72 36.38
N LYS A 800 14.89 -24.81 35.40
CA LYS A 800 16.04 -23.95 35.06
C LYS A 800 16.53 -23.10 36.24
N ASN A 801 15.65 -22.77 37.18
CA ASN A 801 15.96 -21.89 38.31
C ASN A 801 16.37 -22.66 39.59
N LEU A 802 16.53 -23.98 39.52
CA LEU A 802 16.96 -24.80 40.66
C LEU A 802 18.37 -24.41 41.12
N LYS A 803 18.45 -23.83 42.31
CA LYS A 803 19.72 -23.55 43.00
C LYS A 803 20.18 -24.84 43.70
N GLY A 804 21.15 -25.55 43.09
CA GLY A 804 21.74 -26.76 43.67
C GLY A 804 23.16 -27.05 43.16
N ASN A 805 23.67 -28.27 43.41
CA ASN A 805 24.96 -28.78 42.93
C ASN A 805 25.10 -28.70 41.41
N LYS A 806 26.35 -28.68 40.91
CA LYS A 806 26.68 -28.55 39.47
C LYS A 806 25.93 -29.58 38.60
N PHE A 807 25.76 -30.81 39.12
CA PHE A 807 24.99 -31.87 38.48
C PHE A 807 23.51 -31.50 38.32
N TRP A 808 22.83 -31.06 39.39
CA TRP A 808 21.41 -30.68 39.35
C TRP A 808 21.14 -29.47 38.45
N ARG A 809 22.07 -28.52 38.38
CA ARG A 809 21.99 -27.40 37.42
C ARG A 809 22.13 -27.86 35.97
N LEU A 810 23.07 -28.78 35.72
CA LEU A 810 23.29 -29.33 34.39
C LEU A 810 22.09 -30.19 33.94
N PHE A 811 21.61 -31.06 34.81
CA PHE A 811 20.40 -31.86 34.60
C PHE A 811 19.18 -30.96 34.34
N GLY A 812 18.95 -29.95 35.20
CA GLY A 812 17.87 -28.98 35.01
C GLY A 812 17.95 -28.24 33.67
N LYS A 813 19.17 -27.89 33.22
CA LYS A 813 19.39 -27.26 31.90
C LYS A 813 18.97 -28.19 30.76
N TYR A 814 19.41 -29.45 30.75
CA TYR A 814 19.06 -30.41 29.70
C TYR A 814 17.60 -30.86 29.76
N ALA A 815 17.03 -31.04 30.95
CA ALA A 815 15.60 -31.34 31.12
C ALA A 815 14.70 -30.22 30.59
N THR A 816 15.08 -28.95 30.83
CA THR A 816 14.38 -27.79 30.28
C THR A 816 14.48 -27.74 28.75
N LEU A 817 15.65 -28.08 28.20
CA LEU A 817 15.92 -28.04 26.76
C LEU A 817 15.11 -29.11 26.00
N SER A 818 14.95 -30.30 26.58
CA SER A 818 14.22 -31.43 25.99
C SER A 818 12.77 -31.55 26.45
N ARG A 819 12.20 -30.51 27.08
CA ARG A 819 10.85 -30.56 27.72
C ARG A 819 9.73 -31.05 26.79
N ASN A 820 9.75 -30.63 25.52
CA ASN A 820 8.72 -31.01 24.55
C ASN A 820 8.81 -32.50 24.22
N ALA A 821 10.03 -33.04 24.04
CA ALA A 821 10.25 -34.46 23.81
C ALA A 821 9.85 -35.30 25.03
N ILE A 822 10.22 -34.85 26.23
CA ILE A 822 9.88 -35.55 27.49
C ILE A 822 8.36 -35.64 27.68
N ALA A 823 7.63 -34.54 27.43
CA ALA A 823 6.16 -34.52 27.54
C ALA A 823 5.49 -35.48 26.55
N VAL A 824 5.99 -35.55 25.32
CA VAL A 824 5.41 -36.43 24.30
C VAL A 824 5.76 -37.90 24.57
N ILE A 825 7.03 -38.20 24.86
CA ILE A 825 7.48 -39.57 25.19
C ILE A 825 6.75 -40.11 26.41
N SER A 826 6.59 -39.31 27.47
CA SER A 826 5.83 -39.74 28.66
C SER A 826 4.35 -39.98 28.35
N GLY A 827 3.71 -39.14 27.53
CA GLY A 827 2.35 -39.36 27.03
C GLY A 827 2.23 -40.64 26.20
N THR A 828 3.18 -40.90 25.30
CA THR A 828 3.22 -42.11 24.47
C THR A 828 3.41 -43.38 25.31
N LEU A 829 4.33 -43.36 26.26
CA LEU A 829 4.56 -44.50 27.17
C LEU A 829 3.33 -44.80 28.03
N LEU A 830 2.66 -43.76 28.52
CA LEU A 830 1.43 -43.90 29.30
C LEU A 830 0.28 -44.46 28.44
N ALA A 831 0.13 -43.98 27.20
CA ALA A 831 -0.86 -44.48 26.27
C ALA A 831 -0.59 -45.94 25.85
N TYR A 832 0.66 -46.28 25.58
CA TYR A 832 1.09 -47.66 25.29
C TYR A 832 0.82 -48.59 26.48
N GLY A 833 1.23 -48.19 27.69
CA GLY A 833 1.03 -48.98 28.90
C GLY A 833 -0.44 -49.24 29.21
N LEU A 834 -1.30 -48.23 29.05
CA LEU A 834 -2.74 -48.38 29.25
C LEU A 834 -3.40 -49.22 28.15
N SER A 835 -2.96 -49.07 26.90
CA SER A 835 -3.44 -49.90 25.77
C SER A 835 -2.99 -51.35 25.88
N ALA A 836 -1.87 -51.64 26.55
CA ALA A 836 -1.37 -53.00 26.75
C ALA A 836 -2.04 -53.72 27.94
N VAL A 837 -2.49 -52.97 28.97
CA VAL A 837 -3.05 -53.52 30.21
C VAL A 837 -4.58 -53.61 30.19
N GLY A 838 -5.27 -52.72 29.47
CA GLY A 838 -6.72 -52.75 29.32
C GLY A 838 -7.12 -52.72 27.85
N ASN A 839 -8.07 -53.57 27.45
CA ASN A 839 -8.71 -53.54 26.12
C ASN A 839 -9.53 -52.26 25.82
N SER A 840 -9.28 -51.18 26.57
CA SER A 840 -9.93 -49.88 26.42
C SER A 840 -8.90 -48.88 25.91
N GLN A 841 -9.20 -48.15 24.83
CA GLN A 841 -8.37 -47.04 24.34
C GLN A 841 -8.91 -45.71 24.89
N PRO A 842 -8.42 -45.23 26.06
CA PRO A 842 -8.97 -44.03 26.69
C PRO A 842 -8.64 -42.74 25.94
N PHE A 843 -7.56 -42.70 25.16
CA PHE A 843 -7.07 -41.50 24.48
C PHE A 843 -7.29 -41.54 22.97
N LEU A 844 -7.46 -40.36 22.37
CA LEU A 844 -7.38 -40.18 20.93
C LEU A 844 -5.92 -40.20 20.49
N LEU A 845 -5.54 -41.29 19.82
CA LEU A 845 -4.20 -41.49 19.28
C LEU A 845 -4.07 -40.90 17.87
N ILE A 846 -2.84 -40.68 17.41
CA ILE A 846 -2.56 -40.19 16.06
C ILE A 846 -2.99 -41.19 14.98
N GLY A 847 -2.74 -42.48 15.21
CA GLY A 847 -2.99 -43.53 14.22
C GLY A 847 -1.76 -43.89 13.40
N ASN A 848 -1.96 -44.66 12.33
CA ASN A 848 -0.85 -45.22 11.55
C ASN A 848 -0.08 -44.13 10.79
N VAL A 849 1.24 -44.13 10.91
CA VAL A 849 2.14 -43.22 10.17
C VAL A 849 2.89 -44.05 9.15
N THR A 850 2.80 -43.70 7.87
CA THR A 850 3.44 -44.48 6.81
C THR A 850 4.97 -44.51 7.00
N PRO A 851 5.60 -45.69 7.15
CA PRO A 851 7.05 -45.79 7.23
C PRO A 851 7.69 -45.55 5.87
N GLY A 852 8.83 -44.86 5.85
CA GLY A 852 9.63 -44.69 4.64
C GLY A 852 10.16 -43.28 4.44
N LEU A 853 11.16 -43.20 3.56
CA LEU A 853 11.65 -41.93 3.04
C LEU A 853 10.64 -41.38 2.01
N PRO A 854 10.45 -40.05 1.94
CA PRO A 854 9.53 -39.48 0.96
C PRO A 854 10.01 -39.78 -0.47
N PRO A 855 9.09 -40.15 -1.39
CA PRO A 855 9.45 -40.37 -2.78
C PRO A 855 9.88 -39.04 -3.41
N ILE A 856 11.02 -39.06 -4.10
CA ILE A 856 11.49 -37.89 -4.86
C ILE A 856 10.71 -37.82 -6.17
N HIS A 857 9.84 -36.83 -6.32
CA HIS A 857 9.06 -36.60 -7.53
C HIS A 857 8.87 -35.11 -7.79
N LEU A 858 8.46 -34.76 -9.00
CA LEU A 858 8.09 -33.39 -9.33
C LEU A 858 6.81 -32.99 -8.59
N PRO A 859 6.65 -31.71 -8.20
CA PRO A 859 5.39 -31.23 -7.64
C PRO A 859 4.21 -31.53 -8.56
N PRO A 860 3.04 -31.87 -8.01
CA PRO A 860 1.86 -32.17 -8.82
C PRO A 860 1.36 -30.90 -9.52
N PHE A 861 1.38 -30.91 -10.85
CA PHE A 861 0.82 -29.84 -11.69
C PHE A 861 -0.59 -30.15 -12.20
N SER A 862 -1.11 -31.34 -11.88
CA SER A 862 -2.47 -31.79 -12.17
C SER A 862 -2.81 -32.88 -11.16
N THR A 863 -4.03 -32.86 -10.65
CA THR A 863 -4.50 -33.86 -9.67
C THR A 863 -5.90 -34.37 -10.02
N THR A 864 -6.22 -35.56 -9.55
CA THR A 864 -7.57 -36.14 -9.65
C THR A 864 -8.07 -36.45 -8.25
N ILE A 865 -9.03 -35.66 -7.77
CA ILE A 865 -9.64 -35.81 -6.44
C ILE A 865 -11.12 -36.07 -6.66
N ASP A 866 -11.65 -37.12 -6.05
CA ASP A 866 -13.08 -37.48 -6.12
C ASP A 866 -13.65 -37.47 -7.56
N GLU A 867 -12.93 -38.12 -8.49
CA GLU A 867 -13.26 -38.23 -9.92
C GLU A 867 -13.22 -36.91 -10.73
N GLN A 868 -12.89 -35.78 -10.12
CA GLN A 868 -12.67 -34.50 -10.81
C GLN A 868 -11.17 -34.25 -11.05
N SER A 869 -10.82 -33.98 -12.31
CA SER A 869 -9.45 -33.60 -12.68
C SER A 869 -9.27 -32.09 -12.58
N TYR A 870 -8.34 -31.67 -11.73
CA TYR A 870 -7.92 -30.28 -11.61
C TYR A 870 -6.69 -30.04 -12.47
N SER A 871 -6.79 -29.10 -13.41
CA SER A 871 -5.62 -28.63 -14.16
C SER A 871 -4.79 -27.65 -13.32
N PHE A 872 -3.57 -27.35 -13.75
CA PHE A 872 -2.72 -26.35 -13.08
C PHE A 872 -3.41 -25.00 -12.90
N SER A 873 -4.20 -24.57 -13.89
CA SER A 873 -4.96 -23.32 -13.83
C SER A 873 -6.03 -23.37 -12.74
N ASP A 874 -6.72 -24.50 -12.61
CA ASP A 874 -7.77 -24.69 -11.61
C ASP A 874 -7.18 -24.79 -10.20
N MET A 875 -6.03 -25.46 -10.06
CA MET A 875 -5.30 -25.51 -8.79
C MET A 875 -4.84 -24.12 -8.35
N ILE A 876 -4.31 -23.31 -9.27
CA ILE A 876 -3.93 -21.91 -9.00
C ILE A 876 -5.15 -21.07 -8.63
N ALA A 877 -6.26 -21.21 -9.36
CA ALA A 877 -7.49 -20.47 -9.07
C ALA A 877 -8.04 -20.82 -7.67
N THR A 878 -7.94 -22.10 -7.29
CA THR A 878 -8.35 -22.60 -5.96
C THR A 878 -7.43 -22.11 -4.84
N LEU A 879 -6.12 -22.03 -5.09
CA LEU A 879 -5.17 -21.41 -4.15
C LEU A 879 -5.45 -19.91 -3.95
N GLY A 880 -5.98 -19.23 -4.97
CA GLY A 880 -6.46 -17.85 -4.86
C GLY A 880 -5.40 -16.89 -4.30
N THR A 881 -5.73 -16.22 -3.19
CA THR A 881 -4.85 -15.23 -2.55
C THR A 881 -3.64 -15.84 -1.83
N SER A 882 -3.67 -17.15 -1.51
CA SER A 882 -2.60 -17.83 -0.78
C SER A 882 -1.26 -17.82 -1.51
N ILE A 883 -1.29 -17.72 -2.84
CA ILE A 883 -0.10 -17.59 -3.70
C ILE A 883 0.75 -16.39 -3.31
N ILE A 884 0.14 -15.34 -2.77
CA ILE A 884 0.83 -14.12 -2.34
C ILE A 884 1.02 -14.12 -0.82
N THR A 885 0.00 -14.52 -0.05
CA THR A 885 0.04 -14.42 1.42
C THR A 885 1.00 -15.43 2.05
N LEU A 886 1.08 -16.67 1.56
CA LEU A 886 2.01 -17.70 2.06
C LEU A 886 3.49 -17.28 1.89
N PRO A 887 3.97 -16.85 0.71
CA PRO A 887 5.31 -16.27 0.56
C PRO A 887 5.61 -15.13 1.50
N LEU A 888 4.67 -14.18 1.63
CA LEU A 888 4.90 -12.98 2.42
C LEU A 888 5.10 -13.32 3.89
N ILE A 889 4.26 -14.21 4.43
CA ILE A 889 4.34 -14.65 5.82
C ILE A 889 5.58 -15.51 6.04
N ALA A 890 5.89 -16.44 5.12
CA ALA A 890 7.11 -17.23 5.21
C ALA A 890 8.37 -16.34 5.25
N ILE A 891 8.44 -15.31 4.38
CA ILE A 891 9.54 -14.34 4.38
C ILE A 891 9.58 -13.57 5.68
N LEU A 892 8.45 -13.07 6.17
CA LEU A 892 8.41 -12.28 7.40
C LEU A 892 8.92 -13.11 8.57
N GLU A 893 8.40 -14.33 8.77
CA GLU A 893 8.81 -15.17 9.89
C GLU A 893 10.32 -15.43 9.84
N SER A 894 10.84 -15.86 8.69
CA SER A 894 12.25 -16.18 8.55
C SER A 894 13.15 -14.96 8.80
N VAL A 895 12.81 -13.80 8.22
CA VAL A 895 13.61 -12.57 8.38
C VAL A 895 13.50 -12.01 9.79
N ALA A 896 12.31 -12.02 10.41
CA ALA A 896 12.12 -11.57 11.78
C ALA A 896 12.91 -12.44 12.77
N ILE A 897 12.89 -13.76 12.60
CA ILE A 897 13.66 -14.70 13.43
C ILE A 897 15.16 -14.50 13.20
N ALA A 898 15.60 -14.39 11.94
CA ALA A 898 17.00 -14.12 11.64
C ALA A 898 17.49 -12.85 12.34
N LYS A 899 16.68 -11.77 12.35
CA LYS A 899 16.98 -10.53 13.06
C LYS A 899 16.97 -10.69 14.58
N ALA A 900 16.00 -11.40 15.14
CA ALA A 900 15.92 -11.62 16.59
C ALA A 900 17.12 -12.40 17.14
N PHE A 901 17.66 -13.34 16.36
CA PHE A 901 18.78 -14.19 16.78
C PHE A 901 20.15 -13.76 16.26
N SER A 902 20.27 -12.68 15.47
CA SER A 902 21.55 -12.25 14.89
C SER A 902 22.53 -11.61 15.90
N LYS A 903 22.17 -11.47 17.19
CA LYS A 903 22.97 -10.87 18.26
C LYS A 903 23.62 -9.54 17.84
N GLY A 904 22.83 -8.67 17.23
CA GLY A 904 23.26 -7.36 16.76
C GLY A 904 23.80 -7.33 15.33
N LYS A 905 24.25 -8.46 14.76
CA LYS A 905 24.76 -8.49 13.37
C LYS A 905 23.68 -8.12 12.36
N ALA A 906 24.07 -7.36 11.34
CA ALA A 906 23.19 -7.02 10.22
C ALA A 906 22.76 -8.30 9.46
N VAL A 907 21.46 -8.45 9.26
CA VAL A 907 20.86 -9.55 8.50
C VAL A 907 20.53 -9.08 7.09
N ASP A 908 21.03 -9.78 6.08
CA ASP A 908 20.65 -9.52 4.69
C ASP A 908 19.33 -10.23 4.37
N ALA A 909 18.23 -9.48 4.44
CA ALA A 909 16.89 -10.00 4.14
C ALA A 909 16.81 -10.64 2.73
N THR A 910 17.53 -10.11 1.74
CA THR A 910 17.51 -10.67 0.38
C THR A 910 18.18 -12.04 0.35
N GLN A 911 19.25 -12.24 1.12
CA GLN A 911 19.92 -13.53 1.20
C GLN A 911 19.05 -14.56 1.92
N GLU A 912 18.37 -14.17 3.00
CA GLU A 912 17.42 -15.04 3.69
C GLU A 912 16.23 -15.43 2.79
N MET A 913 15.73 -14.51 1.95
CA MET A 913 14.70 -14.83 0.95
C MET A 913 15.19 -15.86 -0.06
N ILE A 914 16.41 -15.71 -0.61
CA ILE A 914 16.96 -16.71 -1.54
C ILE A 914 17.10 -18.07 -0.84
N ALA A 915 17.64 -18.11 0.38
CA ALA A 915 17.78 -19.35 1.14
C ALA A 915 16.43 -20.04 1.38
N LEU A 916 15.41 -19.27 1.76
CA LEU A 916 14.06 -19.75 2.01
C LEU A 916 13.33 -20.21 0.74
N GLY A 917 13.48 -19.47 -0.36
CA GLY A 917 12.89 -19.80 -1.66
C GLY A 917 13.45 -21.12 -2.20
N VAL A 918 14.78 -21.29 -2.19
CA VAL A 918 15.41 -22.55 -2.58
C VAL A 918 15.04 -23.69 -1.62
N SER A 919 14.90 -23.43 -0.32
CA SER A 919 14.48 -24.43 0.66
C SER A 919 13.08 -24.97 0.39
N ASN A 920 12.13 -24.10 0.05
CA ASN A 920 10.75 -24.49 -0.28
C ASN A 920 10.66 -25.20 -1.64
N ILE A 921 11.39 -24.73 -2.66
CA ILE A 921 11.48 -25.41 -3.95
C ILE A 921 12.04 -26.82 -3.74
N ALA A 922 13.20 -26.97 -3.09
CA ALA A 922 13.80 -28.27 -2.83
C ALA A 922 12.91 -29.17 -1.95
N GLY A 923 12.22 -28.61 -0.96
CA GLY A 923 11.26 -29.31 -0.13
C GLY A 923 10.10 -29.91 -0.93
N SER A 924 9.59 -29.19 -1.94
CA SER A 924 8.46 -29.68 -2.75
C SER A 924 8.78 -30.98 -3.49
N PHE A 925 10.04 -31.22 -3.88
CA PHE A 925 10.47 -32.48 -4.51
C PHE A 925 10.42 -33.68 -3.57
N VAL A 926 10.36 -33.45 -2.25
CA VAL A 926 10.28 -34.49 -1.22
C VAL A 926 8.95 -34.45 -0.47
N SER A 927 7.88 -33.98 -1.13
CA SER A 927 6.52 -33.90 -0.56
C SER A 927 6.40 -33.00 0.67
N SER A 928 7.19 -31.92 0.74
CA SER A 928 7.09 -30.93 1.82
C SER A 928 5.87 -30.02 1.62
N MET A 929 5.18 -29.69 2.71
CA MET A 929 4.34 -28.49 2.78
C MET A 929 5.24 -27.23 2.94
N PRO A 930 4.71 -26.00 2.80
CA PRO A 930 5.50 -24.79 2.98
C PRO A 930 6.24 -24.74 4.33
N VAL A 931 7.50 -24.30 4.30
CA VAL A 931 8.41 -24.24 5.46
C VAL A 931 8.99 -22.85 5.66
N THR A 932 9.33 -22.53 6.91
CA THR A 932 10.03 -21.28 7.27
C THR A 932 10.82 -21.44 8.58
N GLY A 933 11.47 -20.35 9.03
CA GLY A 933 12.15 -20.29 10.31
C GLY A 933 11.19 -20.45 11.48
N SER A 934 11.61 -21.07 12.59
CA SER A 934 10.78 -21.21 13.79
C SER A 934 11.42 -20.57 15.03
N PHE A 935 10.69 -19.66 15.69
CA PHE A 935 11.14 -18.99 16.93
C PHE A 935 11.53 -19.99 18.03
N THR A 936 10.69 -20.99 18.29
CA THR A 936 10.95 -21.98 19.34
C THR A 936 12.18 -22.83 19.04
N ARG A 937 12.34 -23.27 17.78
CA ARG A 937 13.46 -24.13 17.38
C ARG A 937 14.78 -23.36 17.33
N SER A 938 14.75 -22.12 16.84
CA SER A 938 15.91 -21.22 16.85
C SER A 938 16.33 -20.78 18.25
N ALA A 939 15.38 -20.58 19.17
CA ALA A 939 15.69 -20.36 20.58
C ALA A 939 16.40 -21.56 21.21
N VAL A 940 15.91 -22.79 20.94
CA VAL A 940 16.56 -24.03 21.40
C VAL A 940 17.95 -24.15 20.80
N ASN A 941 18.10 -23.90 19.50
CA ASN A 941 19.39 -23.96 18.79
C ASN A 941 20.41 -22.99 19.40
N SER A 942 20.02 -21.72 19.61
CA SER A 942 20.89 -20.69 20.18
C SER A 942 21.24 -20.98 21.65
N ASN A 943 20.27 -21.43 22.45
CA ASN A 943 20.50 -21.79 23.86
C ASN A 943 21.34 -23.06 24.04
N SER A 944 21.37 -23.93 23.03
CA SER A 944 22.22 -25.11 22.98
C SER A 944 23.68 -24.78 22.66
N GLY A 945 23.96 -23.55 22.20
CA GLY A 945 25.31 -23.07 21.94
C GLY A 945 25.79 -23.25 20.50
N VAL A 946 24.88 -23.38 19.53
CA VAL A 946 25.23 -23.58 18.11
C VAL A 946 26.27 -22.57 17.63
N ARG A 947 27.30 -23.08 16.95
CA ARG A 947 28.44 -22.31 16.45
C ARG A 947 28.34 -22.07 14.96
N THR A 948 27.79 -23.01 14.19
CA THR A 948 27.63 -22.87 12.74
C THR A 948 26.28 -23.44 12.24
N PRO A 949 25.86 -23.12 11.00
CA PRO A 949 24.67 -23.71 10.40
C PRO A 949 24.70 -25.25 10.28
N LEU A 950 25.83 -25.91 10.54
CA LEU A 950 25.99 -27.36 10.50
C LEU A 950 25.03 -28.09 11.46
N GLY A 951 24.61 -27.46 12.57
CA GLY A 951 23.59 -28.01 13.47
C GLY A 951 22.24 -28.29 12.80
N GLY A 952 21.94 -27.63 11.68
CA GLY A 952 20.78 -27.97 10.85
C GLY A 952 20.91 -29.35 10.18
N VAL A 953 22.11 -29.69 9.69
CA VAL A 953 22.36 -30.98 9.03
C VAL A 953 22.15 -32.14 9.99
N THR A 954 22.66 -32.01 11.22
CA THR A 954 22.46 -33.02 12.27
C THR A 954 20.99 -33.16 12.63
N THR A 955 20.23 -32.05 12.67
CA THR A 955 18.77 -32.08 12.81
C THR A 955 18.10 -32.90 11.69
N GLY A 956 18.44 -32.62 10.43
CA GLY A 956 17.88 -33.31 9.27
C GLY A 956 18.17 -34.80 9.26
N ILE A 957 19.40 -35.22 9.63
CA ILE A 957 19.78 -36.63 9.73
C ILE A 957 18.95 -37.35 10.80
N VAL A 958 18.76 -36.74 11.98
CA VAL A 958 17.97 -37.35 13.06
C VAL A 958 16.49 -37.47 12.67
N VAL A 959 15.93 -36.50 11.94
CA VAL A 959 14.56 -36.59 11.41
C VAL A 959 14.42 -37.73 10.39
N LEU A 960 15.41 -37.90 9.49
CA LEU A 960 15.41 -39.02 8.53
C LEU A 960 15.51 -40.37 9.25
N LEU A 961 16.34 -40.47 10.29
CA LEU A 961 16.42 -41.67 11.13
C LEU A 961 15.09 -41.95 11.85
N ALA A 962 14.40 -40.91 12.34
CA ALA A 962 13.10 -41.05 12.97
C ALA A 962 12.02 -41.54 11.99
N LEU A 963 12.01 -41.05 10.74
CA LEU A 963 11.13 -41.52 9.67
C LEU A 963 11.38 -42.99 9.28
N GLY A 964 12.63 -43.45 9.38
CA GLY A 964 12.99 -44.83 9.07
C GLY A 964 12.78 -45.82 10.22
N LEU A 965 12.93 -45.39 11.48
CA LEU A 965 13.02 -46.29 12.64
C LEU A 965 11.91 -46.10 13.69
N LEU A 966 11.28 -44.93 13.78
CA LEU A 966 10.40 -44.58 14.92
C LEU A 966 8.92 -44.42 14.53
N THR A 967 8.53 -44.62 13.27
CA THR A 967 7.16 -44.42 12.78
C THR A 967 6.13 -45.31 13.44
N GLU A 968 6.45 -46.57 13.72
CA GLU A 968 5.57 -47.47 14.48
C GLU A 968 5.33 -46.97 15.92
N SER A 969 6.34 -46.36 16.53
CA SER A 969 6.21 -45.78 17.87
C SER A 969 5.33 -44.52 17.89
N PHE A 970 5.22 -43.81 16.76
CA PHE A 970 4.39 -42.60 16.65
C PHE A 970 2.89 -42.89 16.68
N TYR A 971 2.47 -44.14 16.45
CA TYR A 971 1.07 -44.56 16.54
C TYR A 971 0.44 -44.20 17.91
N TYR A 972 1.19 -44.44 18.98
CA TYR A 972 0.72 -44.29 20.36
C TYR A 972 0.79 -42.86 20.91
N ILE A 973 1.16 -41.87 20.10
CA ILE A 973 1.19 -40.48 20.58
C ILE A 973 -0.25 -39.99 20.80
N PRO A 974 -0.59 -39.48 22.00
CA PRO A 974 -1.92 -38.92 22.25
C PRO A 974 -2.07 -37.53 21.64
N LYS A 975 -3.16 -37.29 20.90
CA LYS A 975 -3.51 -35.97 20.32
C LYS A 975 -3.61 -34.89 21.38
N ALA A 976 -4.17 -35.20 22.55
CA ALA A 976 -4.26 -34.27 23.68
C ALA A 976 -2.88 -33.83 24.22
N SER A 977 -1.87 -34.71 24.20
CA SER A 977 -0.51 -34.36 24.62
C SER A 977 0.13 -33.37 23.63
N LEU A 978 -0.02 -33.61 22.32
CA LEU A 978 0.44 -32.68 21.29
C LEU A 978 -0.27 -31.32 21.37
N ALA A 979 -1.59 -31.31 21.59
CA ALA A 979 -2.36 -30.09 21.79
C ALA A 979 -1.85 -29.30 23.00
N GLY A 980 -1.58 -29.98 24.12
CA GLY A 980 -0.99 -29.36 25.31
C GLY A 980 0.40 -28.77 25.05
N VAL A 981 1.25 -29.45 24.28
CA VAL A 981 2.57 -28.93 23.86
C VAL A 981 2.42 -27.66 23.01
N ILE A 982 1.48 -27.64 22.06
CA ILE A 982 1.23 -26.46 21.22
C ILE A 982 0.71 -25.30 22.06
N ILE A 983 -0.32 -25.52 22.88
CA ILE A 983 -0.92 -24.47 23.72
C ILE A 983 0.12 -23.88 24.67
N ALA A 984 0.91 -24.73 25.33
CA ALA A 984 1.99 -24.26 26.21
C ALA A 984 3.03 -23.44 25.45
N ALA A 985 3.37 -23.81 24.20
CA ALA A 985 4.28 -23.03 23.38
C ALA A 985 3.70 -21.67 22.97
N MET A 986 2.39 -21.60 22.64
CA MET A 986 1.72 -20.36 22.24
C MET A 986 1.58 -19.34 23.38
N LEU A 987 1.37 -19.79 24.62
CA LEU A 987 1.28 -18.90 25.79
C LEU A 987 2.54 -18.04 25.98
N PHE A 988 3.72 -18.55 25.65
CA PHE A 988 4.99 -17.81 25.74
C PHE A 988 5.29 -16.95 24.51
N MET A 989 4.48 -17.05 23.45
CA MET A 989 4.64 -16.26 22.22
C MET A 989 3.91 -14.91 22.31
N ILE A 990 3.02 -14.70 23.29
CA ILE A 990 2.31 -13.44 23.49
C ILE A 990 3.23 -12.44 24.22
N GLU A 991 3.68 -11.40 23.50
CA GLU A 991 4.65 -10.42 24.00
C GLU A 991 4.00 -9.23 24.72
N PHE A 992 3.42 -9.45 25.90
CA PHE A 992 2.82 -8.33 26.69
C PHE A 992 3.81 -7.21 27.02
N GLN A 993 5.10 -7.55 27.18
CA GLN A 993 6.15 -6.57 27.46
C GLN A 993 6.41 -5.63 26.27
N ALA A 994 6.35 -6.16 25.04
CA ALA A 994 6.49 -5.37 23.82
C ALA A 994 5.35 -4.34 23.67
N ALA A 995 4.12 -4.74 24.01
CA ALA A 995 2.97 -3.84 24.00
C ALA A 995 3.16 -2.66 24.99
N ALA A 996 3.68 -2.95 26.18
CA ALA A 996 4.00 -1.94 27.18
C ALA A 996 5.15 -1.01 26.73
N GLU A 997 6.16 -1.55 26.04
CA GLU A 997 7.27 -0.79 25.43
C GLU A 997 6.75 0.19 24.38
N ILE A 998 5.87 -0.25 23.47
CA ILE A 998 5.23 0.59 22.45
C ILE A 998 4.43 1.72 23.12
N TRP A 999 3.61 1.38 24.12
CA TRP A 999 2.78 2.34 24.83
C TRP A 999 3.59 3.42 25.57
N ARG A 1000 4.73 3.05 26.16
CA ARG A 1000 5.63 3.99 26.85
C ARG A 1000 6.36 4.90 25.86
N THR A 1001 6.73 4.39 24.69
CA THR A 1001 7.53 5.11 23.69
C THR A 1001 6.67 6.10 22.91
N LYS A 1002 5.64 5.60 22.22
CA LYS A 1002 4.77 6.39 21.35
C LYS A 1002 3.37 5.80 21.26
N ARG A 1003 2.38 6.50 21.81
CA ARG A 1003 1.01 5.97 21.93
C ARG A 1003 0.30 5.78 20.59
N VAL A 1004 0.63 6.56 19.56
CA VAL A 1004 0.04 6.43 18.22
C VAL A 1004 0.38 5.08 17.59
N ASP A 1005 1.53 4.50 17.93
CA ASP A 1005 2.00 3.24 17.35
C ASP A 1005 1.25 2.01 17.89
N ILE A 1006 0.42 2.17 18.94
CA ILE A 1006 -0.47 1.10 19.39
C ILE A 1006 -1.66 0.89 18.45
N ILE A 1007 -2.00 1.89 17.62
CA ILE A 1007 -3.12 1.80 16.68
C ILE A 1007 -2.85 0.69 15.63
N PRO A 1008 -1.71 0.67 14.90
CA PRO A 1008 -1.36 -0.44 14.02
C PRO A 1008 -1.38 -1.79 14.74
N MET A 1009 -0.86 -1.88 15.97
CA MET A 1009 -0.86 -3.13 16.74
C MET A 1009 -2.27 -3.65 16.99
N MET A 1010 -3.17 -2.80 17.52
CA MET A 1010 -4.55 -3.19 17.84
C MET A 1010 -5.37 -3.47 16.58
N CYS A 1011 -5.20 -2.66 15.52
CA CYS A 1011 -5.83 -2.92 14.23
C CYS A 1011 -5.41 -4.29 13.66
N THR A 1012 -4.12 -4.62 13.73
CA THR A 1012 -3.60 -5.92 13.28
C THR A 1012 -4.20 -7.05 14.11
N LEU A 1013 -4.17 -6.93 15.45
CA LEU A 1013 -4.65 -7.97 16.35
C LEU A 1013 -6.15 -8.25 16.15
N VAL A 1014 -6.98 -7.21 16.11
CA VAL A 1014 -8.43 -7.36 15.93
C VAL A 1014 -8.77 -7.88 14.53
N ALA A 1015 -8.13 -7.35 13.49
CA ALA A 1015 -8.38 -7.81 12.13
C ALA A 1015 -7.94 -9.27 11.94
N CYS A 1016 -6.82 -9.70 12.54
CA CYS A 1016 -6.37 -11.10 12.49
C CYS A 1016 -7.34 -12.07 13.18
N LEU A 1017 -7.99 -11.64 14.28
CA LEU A 1017 -8.95 -12.48 15.01
C LEU A 1017 -10.32 -12.56 14.32
N LEU A 1018 -10.76 -11.49 13.64
CA LEU A 1018 -12.10 -11.40 13.04
C LEU A 1018 -12.15 -11.74 11.56
N LEU A 1019 -11.12 -11.38 10.78
CA LEU A 1019 -11.08 -11.54 9.33
C LEU A 1019 -10.13 -12.67 8.90
N GLY A 1020 -9.47 -13.33 9.85
CA GLY A 1020 -8.41 -14.30 9.59
C GLY A 1020 -7.01 -13.67 9.54
N LEU A 1021 -5.99 -14.52 9.74
CA LEU A 1021 -4.59 -14.07 9.88
C LEU A 1021 -4.06 -13.37 8.62
N GLU A 1022 -4.46 -13.85 7.44
CA GLU A 1022 -4.01 -13.32 6.15
C GLU A 1022 -4.44 -11.87 5.94
N TYR A 1023 -5.75 -11.62 6.07
CA TYR A 1023 -6.33 -10.29 5.90
C TYR A 1023 -5.91 -9.35 7.03
N GLY A 1024 -5.83 -9.86 8.27
CA GLY A 1024 -5.42 -9.04 9.41
C GLY A 1024 -4.01 -8.49 9.30
N MET A 1025 -3.06 -9.26 8.77
CA MET A 1025 -1.70 -8.78 8.50
C MET A 1025 -1.71 -7.67 7.45
N ILE A 1026 -2.43 -7.85 6.33
CA ILE A 1026 -2.51 -6.86 5.26
C ILE A 1026 -3.10 -5.55 5.79
N VAL A 1027 -4.15 -5.63 6.61
CA VAL A 1027 -4.75 -4.46 7.28
C VAL A 1027 -3.76 -3.77 8.21
N GLY A 1028 -2.96 -4.54 8.96
CA GLY A 1028 -1.91 -4.03 9.83
C GLY A 1028 -0.82 -3.26 9.09
N ILE A 1029 -0.23 -3.89 8.07
CA ILE A 1029 0.79 -3.26 7.20
C ILE A 1029 0.21 -2.03 6.51
N GLY A 1030 -1.01 -2.14 5.97
CA GLY A 1030 -1.72 -1.04 5.32
C GLY A 1030 -1.93 0.14 6.25
N THR A 1031 -2.39 -0.10 7.49
CA THR A 1031 -2.57 0.95 8.51
C THR A 1031 -1.25 1.66 8.81
N ASN A 1032 -0.17 0.90 8.98
CA ASN A 1032 1.15 1.45 9.28
C ASN A 1032 1.72 2.28 8.10
N VAL A 1033 1.59 1.78 6.87
CA VAL A 1033 1.96 2.52 5.66
C VAL A 1033 1.09 3.78 5.50
N CYS A 1034 -0.21 3.72 5.76
CA CYS A 1034 -1.10 4.89 5.72
C CYS A 1034 -0.68 5.98 6.71
N ILE A 1035 -0.26 5.61 7.93
CA ILE A 1035 0.26 6.57 8.92
C ILE A 1035 1.56 7.22 8.42
N ALA A 1036 2.49 6.43 7.88
CA ALA A 1036 3.74 6.94 7.32
C ALA A 1036 3.48 7.89 6.13
N LEU A 1037 2.61 7.48 5.20
CA LEU A 1037 2.21 8.30 4.06
C LEU A 1037 1.52 9.60 4.50
N TYR A 1038 0.65 9.55 5.51
CA TYR A 1038 0.02 10.74 6.07
C TYR A 1038 1.06 11.76 6.54
N GLN A 1039 2.09 11.32 7.26
CA GLN A 1039 3.18 12.18 7.75
C GLN A 1039 4.02 12.77 6.60
N ILE A 1040 4.32 11.96 5.57
CA ILE A 1040 5.05 12.43 4.37
C ILE A 1040 4.23 13.50 3.62
N SER A 1041 2.90 13.35 3.53
CA SER A 1041 2.02 14.28 2.81
C SER A 1041 1.77 15.62 3.54
N ARG A 1042 2.15 15.73 4.81
CA ARG A 1042 1.87 16.88 5.68
C ARG A 1042 3.15 17.35 6.41
N PRO A 1043 4.17 17.84 5.68
CA PRO A 1043 5.36 18.44 6.29
C PRO A 1043 4.99 19.57 7.24
N THR A 1044 5.72 19.70 8.35
CA THR A 1044 5.58 20.87 9.21
C THR A 1044 6.34 22.03 8.57
N ILE A 1045 5.71 23.21 8.57
CA ILE A 1045 6.30 24.41 7.96
C ILE A 1045 6.46 25.41 9.08
N GLU A 1046 7.70 25.56 9.54
CA GLU A 1046 8.06 26.64 10.44
C GLU A 1046 8.00 27.96 9.67
N SER A 1047 7.45 28.99 10.31
CA SER A 1047 7.35 30.32 9.71
C SER A 1047 7.94 31.36 10.63
N VAL A 1048 8.92 32.09 10.11
CA VAL A 1048 9.55 33.21 10.79
C VAL A 1048 9.18 34.48 10.04
N LEU A 1049 8.61 35.45 10.74
CA LEU A 1049 8.32 36.77 10.19
C LEU A 1049 9.48 37.70 10.52
N LEU A 1050 10.15 38.21 9.50
CA LEU A 1050 11.17 39.24 9.63
C LEU A 1050 10.63 40.58 9.12
N THR A 1051 10.98 41.66 9.81
CA THR A 1051 10.69 43.02 9.35
C THR A 1051 12.02 43.72 9.10
N ILE A 1052 12.29 44.06 7.84
CA ILE A 1052 13.54 44.70 7.41
C ILE A 1052 13.17 45.97 6.67
N ASP A 1053 13.70 47.12 7.12
CA ASP A 1053 13.47 48.46 6.53
C ASP A 1053 11.98 48.77 6.27
N GLY A 1054 11.10 48.40 7.21
CA GLY A 1054 9.64 48.62 7.12
C GLY A 1054 8.87 47.60 6.26
N ASN A 1055 9.55 46.71 5.54
CA ASN A 1055 8.94 45.65 4.74
C ASN A 1055 8.91 44.31 5.51
N LYS A 1056 7.76 43.64 5.49
CA LYS A 1056 7.59 42.30 6.10
C LYS A 1056 7.98 41.21 5.11
N ALA A 1057 8.92 40.36 5.52
CA ALA A 1057 9.34 39.16 4.82
C ALA A 1057 8.95 37.91 5.62
N LEU A 1058 8.27 36.98 4.96
CA LEU A 1058 7.86 35.71 5.55
C LEU A 1058 8.81 34.61 5.10
N ILE A 1059 9.61 34.09 6.03
CA ILE A 1059 10.45 32.91 5.79
C ILE A 1059 9.63 31.67 6.14
N LEU A 1060 9.58 30.72 5.20
CA LEU A 1060 8.95 29.44 5.35
C LEU A 1060 10.00 28.35 5.19
N GLN A 1061 10.19 27.56 6.24
CA GLN A 1061 11.13 26.43 6.23
C GLN A 1061 10.32 25.13 6.39
N PRO A 1062 10.24 24.29 5.34
CA PRO A 1062 9.74 22.93 5.47
C PRO A 1062 10.77 22.07 6.20
N ASP A 1063 10.29 21.20 7.09
CA ASP A 1063 11.11 20.30 7.91
C ASP A 1063 11.66 19.06 7.19
N GLN A 1064 11.14 18.75 6.00
CA GLN A 1064 11.50 17.58 5.22
C GLN A 1064 11.52 17.86 3.72
N SER A 1065 12.14 16.96 2.95
CA SER A 1065 12.18 17.02 1.49
C SER A 1065 10.77 16.91 0.89
N LEU A 1066 10.57 17.52 -0.28
CA LEU A 1066 9.26 17.58 -0.92
C LEU A 1066 9.03 16.37 -1.83
N VAL A 1067 7.86 15.78 -1.69
CA VAL A 1067 7.35 14.69 -2.54
C VAL A 1067 6.05 15.17 -3.18
N TYR A 1068 5.68 14.62 -4.33
CA TYR A 1068 4.45 15.00 -5.04
C TYR A 1068 3.19 15.03 -4.17
N SER A 1069 3.11 14.18 -3.14
CA SER A 1069 1.98 14.13 -2.21
C SER A 1069 1.92 15.34 -1.26
N SER A 1070 3.06 15.95 -0.93
CA SER A 1070 3.14 17.12 -0.05
C SER A 1070 3.14 18.46 -0.80
N ALA A 1071 3.38 18.46 -2.12
CA ALA A 1071 3.47 19.66 -2.94
C ALA A 1071 2.23 20.58 -2.82
N GLU A 1072 1.04 20.02 -2.98
CA GLU A 1072 -0.21 20.79 -2.95
C GLU A 1072 -0.49 21.36 -1.56
N TYR A 1073 -0.13 20.60 -0.52
CA TYR A 1073 -0.25 21.04 0.86
C TYR A 1073 0.68 22.21 1.17
N LEU A 1074 1.94 22.13 0.72
CA LEU A 1074 2.90 23.21 0.83
C LEU A 1074 2.35 24.48 0.17
N LYS A 1075 1.89 24.38 -1.08
CA LYS A 1075 1.30 25.51 -1.80
C LYS A 1075 0.15 26.16 -1.02
N HIS A 1076 -0.79 25.35 -0.53
CA HIS A 1076 -1.92 25.86 0.25
C HIS A 1076 -1.46 26.54 1.54
N GLN A 1077 -0.48 25.98 2.26
CA GLN A 1077 0.04 26.58 3.49
C GLN A 1077 0.80 27.88 3.23
N VAL A 1078 1.61 27.94 2.17
CA VAL A 1078 2.32 29.15 1.75
C VAL A 1078 1.32 30.26 1.43
N LEU A 1079 0.32 29.98 0.58
CA LEU A 1079 -0.71 30.96 0.21
C LEU A 1079 -1.54 31.41 1.42
N LYS A 1080 -1.89 30.47 2.31
CA LYS A 1080 -2.65 30.76 3.53
C LYS A 1080 -1.85 31.66 4.48
N LYS A 1081 -0.60 31.33 4.78
CA LYS A 1081 0.25 32.16 5.66
C LYS A 1081 0.57 33.52 5.02
N ALA A 1082 0.80 33.55 3.70
CA ALA A 1082 0.97 34.78 2.96
C ALA A 1082 -0.26 35.70 3.09
N SER A 1083 -1.48 35.15 2.97
CA SER A 1083 -2.71 35.94 3.09
C SER A 1083 -2.92 36.52 4.49
N MET A 1084 -2.48 35.84 5.55
CA MET A 1084 -2.66 36.30 6.94
C MET A 1084 -1.75 37.45 7.35
N HIS A 1085 -0.54 37.53 6.79
CA HIS A 1085 0.49 38.47 7.26
C HIS A 1085 0.75 39.67 6.34
N GLU A 1086 0.00 39.82 5.24
CA GLU A 1086 0.16 40.89 4.24
C GLU A 1086 1.63 41.13 3.84
N CYS A 1087 2.41 40.06 3.66
CA CYS A 1087 3.83 40.17 3.32
C CYS A 1087 4.04 40.35 1.81
N LEU A 1088 4.94 41.27 1.45
CA LEU A 1088 5.35 41.54 0.07
C LEU A 1088 6.43 40.55 -0.42
N PHE A 1089 7.25 40.05 0.51
CA PHE A 1089 8.33 39.09 0.24
C PHE A 1089 8.06 37.76 0.95
N ILE A 1090 8.21 36.67 0.21
CA ILE A 1090 8.09 35.30 0.71
C ILE A 1090 9.40 34.57 0.39
N VAL A 1091 10.10 34.10 1.41
CA VAL A 1091 11.34 33.32 1.27
C VAL A 1091 11.02 31.88 1.59
N LEU A 1092 11.24 30.98 0.63
CA LEU A 1092 11.12 29.54 0.84
C LEU A 1092 12.51 28.93 1.01
N ASP A 1093 12.83 28.55 2.24
CA ASP A 1093 14.09 27.89 2.60
C ASP A 1093 14.07 26.44 2.08
N GLY A 1094 15.08 26.10 1.28
CA GLY A 1094 15.26 24.80 0.66
C GLY A 1094 16.39 23.96 1.27
N THR A 1095 16.88 24.31 2.47
CA THR A 1095 17.98 23.60 3.14
C THR A 1095 17.71 22.09 3.28
N HIS A 1096 16.46 21.69 3.54
CA HIS A 1096 16.05 20.28 3.64
C HIS A 1096 15.50 19.68 2.33
N ILE A 1097 15.49 20.45 1.22
CA ILE A 1097 14.93 20.00 -0.06
C ILE A 1097 16.06 19.44 -0.94
N SER A 1098 16.21 18.12 -0.91
CA SER A 1098 17.25 17.40 -1.63
C SER A 1098 16.93 17.19 -3.12
N SER A 1099 15.69 16.87 -3.46
CA SER A 1099 15.26 16.63 -4.83
C SER A 1099 13.81 17.05 -5.06
N VAL A 1100 13.45 17.25 -6.33
CA VAL A 1100 12.13 17.70 -6.75
C VAL A 1100 11.65 16.79 -7.87
N ASP A 1101 10.48 16.19 -7.71
CA ASP A 1101 9.81 15.43 -8.78
C ASP A 1101 9.03 16.35 -9.73
N THR A 1102 8.58 15.78 -10.85
CA THR A 1102 7.81 16.49 -11.88
C THR A 1102 6.56 17.18 -11.34
N THR A 1103 5.85 16.56 -10.40
CA THR A 1103 4.60 17.11 -9.85
C THR A 1103 4.91 18.26 -8.91
N VAL A 1104 5.91 18.11 -8.03
CA VAL A 1104 6.40 19.19 -7.15
C VAL A 1104 6.86 20.38 -8.00
N ALA A 1105 7.63 20.14 -9.07
CA ALA A 1105 8.10 21.20 -9.96
C ALA A 1105 6.94 22.01 -10.56
N LYS A 1106 5.89 21.33 -11.02
CA LYS A 1106 4.70 21.96 -11.58
C LYS A 1106 3.91 22.76 -10.57
N VAL A 1107 3.73 22.22 -9.37
CA VAL A 1107 3.05 22.92 -8.27
C VAL A 1107 3.82 24.17 -7.85
N LEU A 1108 5.16 24.09 -7.70
CA LEU A 1108 6.00 25.25 -7.40
C LEU A 1108 5.96 26.30 -8.52
N GLY A 1109 5.95 25.87 -9.78
CA GLY A 1109 5.78 26.77 -10.93
C GLY A 1109 4.44 27.52 -10.88
N SER A 1110 3.34 26.81 -10.60
CA SER A 1110 2.02 27.43 -10.44
C SER A 1110 1.95 28.36 -9.22
N MET A 1111 2.56 27.98 -8.09
CA MET A 1111 2.60 28.80 -6.88
C MET A 1111 3.37 30.10 -7.10
N THR A 1112 4.50 30.03 -7.82
CA THR A 1112 5.30 31.21 -8.16
C THR A 1112 4.51 32.17 -9.04
N GLN A 1113 3.74 31.63 -10.00
CA GLN A 1113 2.86 32.42 -10.85
C GLN A 1113 1.73 33.07 -10.04
N ASP A 1114 1.02 32.31 -9.19
CA ASP A 1114 -0.05 32.83 -8.34
C ASP A 1114 0.43 33.97 -7.41
N LEU A 1115 1.63 33.83 -6.85
CA LEU A 1115 2.23 34.87 -6.00
C LEU A 1115 2.61 36.11 -6.82
N THR A 1116 3.16 35.92 -8.02
CA THR A 1116 3.50 37.02 -8.94
C THR A 1116 2.24 37.78 -9.37
N ASP A 1117 1.16 37.06 -9.71
CA ASP A 1117 -0.13 37.64 -10.06
C ASP A 1117 -0.77 38.42 -8.90
N SER A 1118 -0.49 38.01 -7.65
CA SER A 1118 -0.88 38.74 -6.43
C SER A 1118 0.07 39.89 -6.04
N ASN A 1119 1.01 40.24 -6.91
CA ASN A 1119 2.04 41.27 -6.71
C ASN A 1119 2.98 41.01 -5.51
N ARG A 1120 3.24 39.73 -5.21
CA ARG A 1120 4.15 39.26 -4.16
C ARG A 1120 5.37 38.60 -4.78
N LYS A 1121 6.56 38.89 -4.27
CA LYS A 1121 7.81 38.27 -4.74
C LYS A 1121 8.14 37.05 -3.88
N ILE A 1122 8.40 35.92 -4.53
CA ILE A 1122 8.94 34.72 -3.89
C ILE A 1122 10.45 34.63 -4.14
N VAL A 1123 11.21 34.11 -3.17
CA VAL A 1123 12.65 33.81 -3.29
C VAL A 1123 12.89 32.38 -2.81
N TYR A 1124 13.63 31.59 -3.60
CA TYR A 1124 14.04 30.23 -3.24
C TYR A 1124 15.46 30.28 -2.67
N TRP A 1125 15.61 30.01 -1.37
CA TRP A 1125 16.87 30.20 -0.63
C TRP A 1125 17.51 28.86 -0.23
N LYS A 1126 18.83 28.68 -0.45
CA LYS A 1126 19.61 27.47 -0.07
C LYS A 1126 19.13 26.14 -0.68
N TRP A 1127 18.63 26.16 -1.92
CA TRP A 1127 18.18 24.95 -2.61
C TRP A 1127 19.35 24.11 -3.17
N SER A 1128 19.17 22.79 -3.16
CA SER A 1128 20.13 21.84 -3.74
C SER A 1128 20.29 22.04 -5.26
N HIS A 1129 21.48 21.71 -5.79
CA HIS A 1129 21.77 21.83 -7.22
C HIS A 1129 20.84 20.96 -8.08
N THR A 1130 20.55 19.74 -7.62
CA THR A 1130 19.63 18.80 -8.28
C THR A 1130 18.21 19.35 -8.38
N ALA A 1131 17.67 19.91 -7.29
CA ALA A 1131 16.35 20.53 -7.27
C ALA A 1131 16.28 21.77 -8.17
N LYS A 1132 17.31 22.63 -8.12
CA LYS A 1132 17.42 23.82 -8.98
C LYS A 1132 17.44 23.46 -10.46
N CYS A 1133 18.23 22.46 -10.87
CA CYS A 1133 18.28 21.99 -12.25
C CYS A 1133 16.94 21.45 -12.75
N ALA A 1134 16.19 20.72 -11.90
CA ALA A 1134 14.88 20.20 -12.27
C ALA A 1134 13.89 21.34 -12.60
N LEU A 1135 13.83 22.37 -11.75
CA LEU A 1135 12.96 23.53 -11.94
C LEU A 1135 13.35 24.38 -13.17
N LEU A 1136 14.65 24.61 -13.39
CA LEU A 1136 15.15 25.35 -14.56
C LEU A 1136 14.91 24.62 -15.89
N ARG A 1137 14.96 23.27 -15.89
CA ARG A 1137 14.63 22.47 -17.09
C ARG A 1137 13.15 22.52 -17.45
N MET A 1138 12.28 22.72 -16.47
CA MET A 1138 10.83 22.84 -16.68
C MET A 1138 10.46 24.20 -17.30
N LYS A 1139 10.79 25.31 -16.61
CA LYS A 1139 10.54 26.68 -17.07
C LYS A 1139 11.70 27.60 -16.71
N LYS A 1140 12.64 27.77 -17.63
CA LYS A 1140 13.83 28.61 -17.42
C LYS A 1140 13.45 30.06 -17.06
N ASP A 1141 12.55 30.66 -17.83
CA ASP A 1141 12.21 32.09 -17.70
C ASP A 1141 11.59 32.46 -16.34
N LEU A 1142 10.80 31.54 -15.77
CA LEU A 1142 10.12 31.77 -14.48
C LEU A 1142 11.11 31.68 -13.29
N PHE A 1143 12.08 30.78 -13.36
CA PHE A 1143 12.90 30.41 -12.20
C PHE A 1143 14.32 30.99 -12.21
N GLN A 1144 14.81 31.49 -13.34
CA GLN A 1144 16.20 31.91 -13.50
C GLN A 1144 16.67 32.96 -12.48
N ASN A 1145 15.79 33.90 -12.11
CA ASN A 1145 16.14 35.03 -11.23
C ASN A 1145 15.73 34.84 -9.75
N VAL A 1146 15.10 33.72 -9.41
CA VAL A 1146 14.41 33.51 -8.12
C VAL A 1146 15.27 32.77 -7.09
N PHE A 1147 16.31 32.06 -7.54
CA PHE A 1147 17.20 31.31 -6.65
C PHE A 1147 18.32 32.18 -6.06
N ARG A 1148 18.59 32.01 -4.77
CA ARG A 1148 19.71 32.63 -4.04
C ARG A 1148 20.41 31.63 -3.11
N GLN A 1149 21.73 31.75 -2.99
CA GLN A 1149 22.57 30.90 -2.12
C GLN A 1149 23.40 31.69 -1.10
N GLU A 1150 23.23 33.02 -1.02
CA GLU A 1150 23.93 33.86 -0.05
C GLU A 1150 23.60 33.44 1.39
N GLU A 1151 24.59 33.52 2.29
CA GLU A 1151 24.42 33.09 3.69
C GLU A 1151 23.52 34.03 4.49
N ASN A 1152 23.42 35.31 4.10
CA ASN A 1152 22.72 36.34 4.86
C ASN A 1152 21.47 36.84 4.12
N ILE A 1153 20.29 36.63 4.73
CA ILE A 1153 18.97 36.95 4.14
C ILE A 1153 18.77 38.47 4.04
N ASP A 1154 19.36 39.25 4.95
CA ASP A 1154 19.19 40.71 5.00
C ASP A 1154 19.73 41.40 3.74
N LEU A 1155 20.83 40.88 3.18
CA LEU A 1155 21.43 41.36 1.93
C LEU A 1155 20.50 41.12 0.74
N ILE A 1156 19.89 39.92 0.66
CA ILE A 1156 18.94 39.55 -0.39
C ILE A 1156 17.74 40.50 -0.38
N ILE A 1157 17.16 40.76 0.80
CA ILE A 1157 15.97 41.59 0.93
C ILE A 1157 16.30 43.07 0.63
N LYS A 1158 17.44 43.58 1.09
CA LYS A 1158 17.90 44.95 0.80
C LYS A 1158 18.18 45.19 -0.68
N GLU A 1159 18.80 44.23 -1.37
CA GLU A 1159 19.04 44.32 -2.83
C GLU A 1159 17.72 44.41 -3.61
N PHE A 1160 16.71 43.62 -3.21
CA PHE A 1160 15.38 43.67 -3.83
C PHE A 1160 14.62 44.97 -3.58
N ILE A 1161 14.77 45.57 -2.40
CA ILE A 1161 14.19 46.88 -2.07
C ILE A 1161 14.85 47.97 -2.94
N CYS A 1162 16.17 47.93 -3.08
CA CYS A 1162 16.94 48.87 -3.91
C CYS A 1162 16.53 48.78 -5.40
N LEU A 1163 16.39 47.57 -5.95
CA LEU A 1163 15.90 47.37 -7.33
C LEU A 1163 14.49 47.91 -7.57
N LYS A 1164 13.60 47.81 -6.56
CA LYS A 1164 12.23 48.35 -6.65
C LYS A 1164 12.22 49.89 -6.61
N GLN A 1165 13.07 50.50 -5.78
CA GLN A 1165 13.23 51.95 -5.76
C GLN A 1165 13.78 52.46 -7.10
N GLN A 1166 14.75 51.75 -7.70
CA GLN A 1166 15.29 52.08 -9.02
C GLN A 1166 14.27 51.94 -10.17
N SER A 1167 13.36 50.95 -10.11
CA SER A 1167 12.30 50.81 -11.12
C SER A 1167 11.24 51.91 -11.01
N LEU A 1168 10.87 52.31 -9.79
CA LEU A 1168 9.91 53.41 -9.55
C LEU A 1168 10.48 54.75 -10.04
N THR A 1169 11.77 55.03 -9.79
CA THR A 1169 12.44 56.23 -10.32
C THR A 1169 12.61 56.24 -11.84
N ARG A 1170 12.43 55.11 -12.53
CA ARG A 1170 12.47 55.02 -14.01
C ARG A 1170 11.09 55.15 -14.67
N GLU A 1171 10.01 55.00 -13.92
CA GLU A 1171 8.65 55.26 -14.41
C GLU A 1171 8.20 56.71 -14.15
N GLU A 1172 8.89 57.44 -13.25
CA GLU A 1172 8.67 58.88 -12.98
C GLU A 1172 9.54 59.83 -13.83
N VAL A 1173 10.40 59.29 -14.71
CA VAL A 1173 11.19 60.02 -15.73
C VAL A 1173 10.74 59.58 -17.11
#